data_AF-A0A1H0QPF9-F1
#
_entry.id   AF-A0A1H0QPF9-F1
#
_cell.length_a   1.000
_cell.length_b   1.000
_cell.length_c   1.000
_cell.angle_alpha   90.00
_cell.angle_beta   90.00
_cell.angle_gamma   90.00
#
_symmetry.space_group_name_H-M   'P 1'
#
loop_
_entity.id
_entity.type
_entity.pdbx_description
1 polymer ?
#
loop_
_entity_poly.entity_id
_entity_poly.type
_entity_poly.pdbx_seq_one_letter_code
_entity_poly.pdbx_strand_id
1 'polypeptide(L)'
;MRKLFLLALLAAGFSSVRAQDLSLTKGWKLAVGDSAQWASPTYNDQHWKAVNVAQSWEQEGHPGYDGFGWYRIHVAIPSSLKQNAFLKDSLRINLGSVDDNDEVYLNGKLIGRFGGKTGDIKTGAFYGPRTYTIAANNPAILWDKENVLAVRIFDTGGDGGIYGTNFSIGMADVMDHVTVNSEGDFEYGERNSLSKSVKLLTTNHYDYKGKLAFKVTDPENNAVLYEKTNDAAFTAGKPFTYSFVIARLEKKSYTIVYTFTDEKSGKEVSHTETTPYLLTPYPSAKPKINGADVFGARPGNPFLYLIPATGQKPLTYKVQGLPDGLKLDAATGIITGVVAQKGSYPVTFTVSNRLGSKTKTFTIIIGDKIGLTPALGWNSWNAWGLSVDDKKVRISAKAMADRLSAHGWAYINIDDGWEAKQRQADGKITANSKFPDMKGLTGYVHSLGLRMGIYSSPGPRTCGDFLGSWQHEDQDAQTYGDWGIDYLKYDWCSYSEVTPANPDLPALKKPYQVMRSSLDKINRDIMYSLCQYGWGKVWEWGAEIGGNSWRTTGDIQDTWRSLSSIGFNQDKAAPFSQPGNFNDPDMLVVGKVGWGPSLHNTRLTYDEQYTHISLWSLLSSPLLIGCDMGHLDRFTLNLLTNDEVLAIDQDALGKGANQYLKKDDYQVWVKELKDGGKAIGLFNLSDKYQTISLDKNDPALKGYAKFRDVWQQKYVVTTGKDFSAKVAPHGVMLIRVEK
;
A
#
# COMPACT_ATOMS: atom_id res chain seq x y z
N MET A 1 -7.73 69.58 41.03
CA MET A 1 -8.42 69.45 39.73
C MET A 1 -7.70 68.41 38.88
N ARG A 2 -8.26 67.20 38.74
CA ARG A 2 -7.87 66.18 37.76
C ARG A 2 -9.17 65.54 37.27
N LYS A 3 -9.46 65.64 35.97
CA LYS A 3 -10.59 64.97 35.32
C LYS A 3 -10.06 63.87 34.40
N LEU A 4 -10.64 62.68 34.57
CA LEU A 4 -10.59 61.55 33.64
C LEU A 4 -11.15 61.96 32.27
N PHE A 5 -10.55 61.45 31.20
CA PHE A 5 -11.23 61.22 29.94
C PHE A 5 -10.95 59.79 29.48
N LEU A 6 -12.01 58.98 29.44
CA LEU A 6 -12.09 57.74 28.68
C LEU A 6 -12.17 58.13 27.19
N LEU A 7 -11.30 57.56 26.36
CA LEU A 7 -11.49 57.52 24.91
C LEU A 7 -11.82 56.08 24.51
N ALA A 8 -13.06 55.87 24.07
CA ALA A 8 -13.48 54.65 23.40
C ALA A 8 -12.93 54.65 21.97
N LEU A 9 -12.04 53.72 21.65
CA LEU A 9 -11.71 53.38 20.26
C LEU A 9 -12.78 52.43 19.73
N LEU A 10 -13.64 52.93 18.82
CA LEU A 10 -14.40 52.09 17.91
C LEU A 10 -13.42 51.42 16.93
N ALA A 11 -13.02 50.18 17.23
CA ALA A 11 -12.50 49.28 16.22
C ALA A 11 -13.68 48.77 15.38
N ALA A 12 -13.95 49.42 14.26
CA ALA A 12 -14.81 48.88 13.22
C ALA A 12 -14.07 47.70 12.56
N GLY A 13 -14.17 46.53 13.19
CA GLY A 13 -13.85 45.26 12.53
C GLY A 13 -14.89 45.03 11.44
N PHE A 14 -14.52 45.28 10.18
CA PHE A 14 -15.22 44.67 9.06
C PHE A 14 -14.93 43.17 9.08
N SER A 15 -15.68 42.43 9.89
CA SER A 15 -15.82 40.99 9.73
C SER A 15 -16.54 40.76 8.41
N SER A 16 -15.79 40.49 7.34
CA SER A 16 -16.34 39.87 6.14
C SER A 16 -16.97 38.54 6.60
N VAL A 17 -18.30 38.48 6.62
CA VAL A 17 -19.03 37.24 6.89
C VAL A 17 -18.71 36.29 5.74
N ARG A 18 -17.69 35.45 5.93
CA ARG A 18 -17.31 34.40 4.99
C ARG A 18 -18.49 33.44 4.87
N ALA A 19 -18.84 33.02 3.66
CA ALA A 19 -19.81 31.93 3.46
C ALA A 19 -19.21 30.64 4.03
N GLN A 20 -19.55 30.30 5.27
CA GLN A 20 -19.23 29.01 5.87
C GLN A 20 -20.23 27.97 5.37
N ASP A 21 -19.73 26.86 4.85
CA ASP A 21 -20.55 25.68 4.58
C ASP A 21 -21.25 25.23 5.88
N LEU A 22 -22.48 24.76 5.76
CA LEU A 22 -23.25 24.21 6.85
C LEU A 22 -22.72 22.81 7.18
N SER A 23 -22.15 22.62 8.37
CA SER A 23 -21.65 21.30 8.80
C SER A 23 -22.79 20.31 9.02
N LEU A 24 -22.60 19.09 8.50
CA LEU A 24 -23.44 17.92 8.69
C LEU A 24 -22.74 16.84 9.53
N THR A 25 -21.73 17.15 10.35
CA THR A 25 -20.96 16.11 11.06
C THR A 25 -21.72 15.46 12.23
N LYS A 26 -22.93 15.94 12.58
CA LYS A 26 -23.74 15.47 13.70
C LYS A 26 -25.22 15.42 13.32
N GLY A 27 -26.00 14.60 14.03
CA GLY A 27 -27.46 14.52 13.86
C GLY A 27 -27.93 13.42 12.91
N TRP A 28 -27.01 12.61 12.39
CA TRP A 28 -27.32 11.46 11.57
C TRP A 28 -27.91 10.31 12.39
N LYS A 29 -28.85 9.61 11.77
CA LYS A 29 -29.41 8.35 12.26
C LYS A 29 -29.27 7.27 11.21
N LEU A 30 -29.10 6.03 11.65
CA LEU A 30 -28.96 4.84 10.82
C LEU A 30 -30.11 3.85 11.05
N ALA A 31 -30.59 3.24 9.98
CA ALA A 31 -31.32 1.98 10.00
C ALA A 31 -30.79 1.03 8.92
N VAL A 32 -30.55 -0.23 9.29
CA VAL A 32 -30.22 -1.31 8.34
C VAL A 32 -31.49 -1.91 7.73
N GLY A 33 -31.39 -2.43 6.51
CA GLY A 33 -32.52 -2.85 5.68
C GLY A 33 -32.85 -1.84 4.58
N ASP A 34 -33.94 -2.09 3.85
CA ASP A 34 -34.29 -1.29 2.68
C ASP A 34 -35.79 -0.99 2.57
N SER A 35 -36.15 0.30 2.57
CA SER A 35 -37.52 0.75 2.35
C SER A 35 -37.56 2.12 1.68
N ALA A 36 -38.25 2.21 0.55
CA ALA A 36 -38.43 3.47 -0.17
C ALA A 36 -39.16 4.55 0.67
N GLN A 37 -39.93 4.15 1.70
CA GLN A 37 -40.60 5.10 2.60
C GLN A 37 -39.61 5.92 3.42
N TRP A 38 -38.39 5.41 3.64
CA TRP A 38 -37.37 6.06 4.45
C TRP A 38 -36.80 7.32 3.81
N ALA A 39 -36.95 7.50 2.49
CA ALA A 39 -36.65 8.76 1.82
C ALA A 39 -37.66 9.88 2.15
N SER A 40 -38.87 9.54 2.61
CA SER A 40 -39.96 10.51 2.79
C SER A 40 -39.64 11.52 3.90
N PRO A 41 -39.89 12.84 3.68
CA PRO A 41 -39.73 13.86 4.71
C PRO A 41 -40.76 13.72 5.85
N THR A 42 -41.85 12.99 5.63
CA THR A 42 -42.90 12.76 6.65
C THR A 42 -42.72 11.46 7.42
N TYR A 43 -41.74 10.63 7.07
CA TYR A 43 -41.48 9.39 7.80
C TYR A 43 -40.87 9.70 9.18
N ASN A 44 -41.42 9.08 10.22
CA ASN A 44 -40.97 9.24 11.60
C ASN A 44 -39.75 8.35 11.90
N ASP A 45 -38.57 8.96 11.96
CA ASP A 45 -37.30 8.29 12.27
C ASP A 45 -36.88 8.41 13.74
N GLN A 46 -37.79 8.74 14.66
CA GLN A 46 -37.47 8.86 16.09
C GLN A 46 -36.90 7.58 16.71
N HIS A 47 -37.23 6.41 16.15
CA HIS A 47 -36.75 5.12 16.61
C HIS A 47 -35.41 4.70 15.98
N TRP A 48 -34.88 5.45 15.02
CA TRP A 48 -33.59 5.15 14.41
C TRP A 48 -32.45 5.50 15.36
N LYS A 49 -31.38 4.71 15.30
CA LYS A 49 -30.22 4.88 16.18
C LYS A 49 -29.38 6.06 15.68
N ALA A 50 -29.00 6.98 16.58
CA ALA A 50 -28.01 8.00 16.26
C ALA A 50 -26.65 7.35 15.98
N VAL A 51 -25.92 7.85 14.99
CA VAL A 51 -24.63 7.27 14.58
C VAL A 51 -23.55 8.32 14.44
N ASN A 52 -22.31 7.90 14.62
CA ASN A 52 -21.14 8.68 14.26
C ASN A 52 -20.72 8.35 12.83
N VAL A 53 -21.01 9.26 11.89
CA VAL A 53 -20.62 9.12 10.47
C VAL A 53 -19.10 9.15 10.22
N ALA A 54 -18.27 9.21 11.27
CA ALA A 54 -16.84 8.95 11.17
C ALA A 54 -16.48 7.45 11.33
N GLN A 55 -17.44 6.58 11.66
CA GLN A 55 -17.26 5.16 11.94
C GLN A 55 -18.10 4.30 10.98
N SER A 56 -17.68 3.03 10.76
CA SER A 56 -18.46 2.08 9.96
C SER A 56 -19.74 1.67 10.71
N TRP A 57 -20.74 1.14 9.99
CA TRP A 57 -21.93 0.65 10.68
C TRP A 57 -21.64 -0.58 11.57
N GLU A 58 -20.55 -1.32 11.35
CA GLU A 58 -20.13 -2.46 12.17
C GLU A 58 -19.70 -1.96 13.54
N GLN A 59 -18.92 -0.87 13.56
CA GLN A 59 -18.52 -0.18 14.78
C GLN A 59 -19.73 0.47 15.49
N GLU A 60 -20.78 0.77 14.73
CA GLU A 60 -22.08 1.23 15.25
C GLU A 60 -23.02 0.07 15.66
N GLY A 61 -22.53 -1.17 15.72
CA GLY A 61 -23.26 -2.31 16.27
C GLY A 61 -23.93 -3.23 15.24
N HIS A 62 -23.51 -3.18 13.98
CA HIS A 62 -23.94 -4.08 12.92
C HIS A 62 -22.80 -4.97 12.40
N PRO A 63 -22.13 -5.77 13.25
CA PRO A 63 -20.94 -6.52 12.85
C PRO A 63 -21.23 -7.55 11.75
N GLY A 64 -20.50 -7.48 10.64
CA GLY A 64 -20.59 -8.40 9.51
C GLY A 64 -21.91 -8.30 8.74
N TYR A 65 -22.55 -7.14 8.75
CA TYR A 65 -23.78 -6.90 8.00
C TYR A 65 -23.45 -6.32 6.63
N ASP A 66 -23.68 -7.11 5.58
CA ASP A 66 -23.64 -6.66 4.19
C ASP A 66 -25.07 -6.44 3.66
N GLY A 67 -25.29 -5.43 2.83
CA GLY A 67 -26.59 -5.14 2.22
C GLY A 67 -26.98 -3.68 2.32
N PHE A 68 -28.26 -3.40 2.60
CA PHE A 68 -28.77 -2.03 2.60
C PHE A 68 -28.67 -1.37 3.97
N GLY A 69 -28.23 -0.12 3.99
CA GLY A 69 -28.44 0.75 5.14
C GLY A 69 -28.80 2.16 4.71
N TRP A 70 -29.53 2.84 5.58
CA TRP A 70 -30.04 4.16 5.33
C TRP A 70 -29.62 5.13 6.43
N TYR A 71 -29.07 6.26 6.01
CA TYR A 71 -28.74 7.38 6.86
C TYR A 71 -29.77 8.50 6.68
N ARG A 72 -30.18 9.15 7.76
CA ARG A 72 -31.09 10.31 7.74
C ARG A 72 -30.60 11.44 8.64
N ILE A 73 -30.77 12.67 8.19
CA ILE A 73 -30.51 13.89 8.95
C ILE A 73 -31.55 14.98 8.65
N HIS A 74 -31.96 15.70 9.70
CA HIS A 74 -32.81 16.88 9.61
C HIS A 74 -31.93 18.13 9.67
N VAL A 75 -32.08 19.04 8.70
CA VAL A 75 -31.21 20.21 8.57
C VAL A 75 -31.95 21.42 8.02
N ALA A 76 -31.77 22.59 8.65
CA ALA A 76 -32.24 23.86 8.09
C ALA A 76 -31.18 24.44 7.15
N ILE A 77 -31.51 24.62 5.87
CA ILE A 77 -30.58 25.17 4.87
C ILE A 77 -30.87 26.67 4.72
N PRO A 78 -30.03 27.56 5.27
CA PRO A 78 -30.33 28.99 5.26
C PRO A 78 -30.09 29.61 3.87
N SER A 79 -30.98 30.48 3.43
CA SER A 79 -30.86 31.19 2.14
C SER A 79 -29.65 32.12 2.08
N SER A 80 -29.07 32.47 3.24
CA SER A 80 -27.83 33.23 3.33
C SER A 80 -26.64 32.51 2.67
N LEU A 81 -26.62 31.17 2.62
CA LEU A 81 -25.61 30.41 1.86
C LEU A 81 -25.60 30.82 0.39
N LYS A 82 -26.78 30.89 -0.22
CA LYS A 82 -26.97 31.32 -1.62
C LYS A 82 -26.67 32.79 -1.82
N GLN A 83 -27.09 33.66 -0.90
CA GLN A 83 -26.89 35.12 -1.01
C GLN A 83 -25.40 35.48 -1.04
N ASN A 84 -24.60 34.80 -0.22
CA ASN A 84 -23.17 35.05 -0.04
C ASN A 84 -22.29 34.30 -1.06
N ALA A 85 -22.85 33.36 -1.84
CA ALA A 85 -22.09 32.60 -2.83
C ALA A 85 -21.80 33.42 -4.10
N PHE A 86 -20.69 33.10 -4.76
CA PHE A 86 -20.33 33.73 -6.04
C PHE A 86 -21.22 33.23 -7.19
N LEU A 87 -21.29 31.89 -7.41
CA LEU A 87 -22.05 31.29 -8.52
C LEU A 87 -23.57 31.31 -8.32
N LYS A 88 -24.03 31.13 -7.07
CA LYS A 88 -25.45 31.15 -6.64
C LYS A 88 -26.40 30.14 -7.33
N ASP A 89 -25.88 29.29 -8.20
CA ASP A 89 -26.64 28.47 -9.14
C ASP A 89 -26.99 27.08 -8.61
N SER A 90 -26.15 26.52 -7.74
CA SER A 90 -26.24 25.14 -7.28
C SER A 90 -25.76 24.97 -5.85
N LEU A 91 -26.47 24.11 -5.13
CA LEU A 91 -26.14 23.65 -3.79
C LEU A 91 -25.33 22.36 -3.90
N ARG A 92 -24.26 22.25 -3.14
CA ARG A 92 -23.38 21.10 -3.02
C ARG A 92 -23.61 20.39 -1.69
N ILE A 93 -23.68 19.07 -1.72
CA ILE A 93 -23.80 18.20 -0.54
C ILE A 93 -22.60 17.27 -0.53
N ASN A 94 -21.75 17.39 0.49
CA ASN A 94 -20.61 16.52 0.73
C ASN A 94 -20.96 15.49 1.80
N LEU A 95 -20.72 14.21 1.52
CA LEU A 95 -21.06 13.07 2.39
C LEU A 95 -19.82 12.33 2.90
N GLY A 96 -18.63 12.96 2.97
CA GLY A 96 -17.41 12.23 3.28
C GLY A 96 -17.18 11.09 2.28
N SER A 97 -16.60 9.97 2.72
CA SER A 97 -16.47 8.74 1.93
C SER A 97 -17.64 7.82 2.14
N VAL A 98 -18.25 7.33 1.07
CA VAL A 98 -19.33 6.35 1.13
C VAL A 98 -18.79 5.01 0.68
N ASP A 99 -19.17 3.95 1.40
CA ASP A 99 -18.87 2.59 1.03
C ASP A 99 -19.73 2.14 -0.16
N ASP A 100 -19.08 1.53 -1.14
CA ASP A 100 -19.68 0.98 -2.35
C ASP A 100 -20.58 1.91 -3.16
N ASN A 101 -21.90 1.81 -3.02
CA ASN A 101 -22.85 2.44 -3.92
C ASN A 101 -23.96 3.12 -3.15
N ASP A 102 -24.45 4.27 -3.64
CA ASP A 102 -25.40 5.08 -2.91
C ASP A 102 -26.42 5.85 -3.76
N GLU A 103 -27.56 6.14 -3.13
CA GLU A 103 -28.61 7.04 -3.60
C GLU A 103 -28.89 8.10 -2.55
N VAL A 104 -29.00 9.36 -2.98
CA VAL A 104 -29.23 10.49 -2.09
C VAL A 104 -30.57 11.14 -2.40
N TYR A 105 -31.36 11.37 -1.36
CA TYR A 105 -32.67 11.97 -1.42
C TYR A 105 -32.74 13.23 -0.57
N LEU A 106 -33.28 14.32 -1.13
CA LEU A 106 -33.62 15.53 -0.41
C LEU A 106 -35.14 15.69 -0.40
N ASN A 107 -35.73 15.72 0.79
CA ASN A 107 -37.18 15.81 1.00
C ASN A 107 -37.97 14.80 0.14
N GLY A 108 -37.49 13.55 0.08
CA GLY A 108 -38.13 12.46 -0.68
C GLY A 108 -37.91 12.49 -2.19
N LYS A 109 -37.14 13.44 -2.72
CA LYS A 109 -36.75 13.48 -4.14
C LYS A 109 -35.33 12.95 -4.29
N LEU A 110 -35.13 12.00 -5.21
CA LEU A 110 -33.79 11.52 -5.58
C LEU A 110 -33.02 12.67 -6.23
N ILE A 111 -31.85 12.99 -5.70
CA ILE A 111 -30.98 14.08 -6.17
C ILE A 111 -29.62 13.58 -6.67
N GLY A 112 -29.26 12.34 -6.38
CA GLY A 112 -28.00 11.75 -6.79
C GLY A 112 -27.98 10.24 -6.65
N ARG A 113 -27.17 9.59 -7.49
CA ARG A 113 -26.85 8.17 -7.42
C ARG A 113 -25.39 7.98 -7.82
N PHE A 114 -24.68 7.10 -7.13
CA PHE A 114 -23.34 6.68 -7.48
C PHE A 114 -23.21 5.17 -7.37
N GLY A 115 -22.44 4.57 -8.28
CA GLY A 115 -22.24 3.12 -8.32
C GLY A 115 -23.35 2.35 -9.04
N GLY A 116 -23.15 1.05 -9.25
CA GLY A 116 -24.06 0.20 -10.02
C GLY A 116 -23.74 0.04 -11.51
N LYS A 117 -23.65 -1.20 -12.01
CA LYS A 117 -23.84 -1.50 -13.44
C LYS A 117 -25.29 -1.16 -13.80
N THR A 118 -25.50 -0.39 -14.87
CA THR A 118 -26.85 -0.03 -15.39
C THR A 118 -27.75 0.77 -14.43
N GLY A 119 -27.16 1.38 -13.38
CA GLY A 119 -27.89 2.19 -12.41
C GLY A 119 -28.53 1.40 -11.26
N ASP A 120 -28.25 0.11 -11.10
CA ASP A 120 -28.61 -0.66 -9.91
C ASP A 120 -27.46 -0.62 -8.90
N ILE A 121 -27.66 0.07 -7.77
CA ILE A 121 -26.63 0.22 -6.72
C ILE A 121 -26.22 -1.10 -6.05
N LYS A 122 -26.85 -2.23 -6.39
CA LYS A 122 -26.45 -3.56 -5.89
C LYS A 122 -25.19 -4.14 -6.52
N THR A 123 -24.56 -3.44 -7.47
CA THR A 123 -23.50 -4.01 -8.29
C THR A 123 -22.28 -3.10 -8.39
N GLY A 124 -21.09 -3.68 -8.31
CA GLY A 124 -19.83 -2.92 -8.23
C GLY A 124 -19.47 -2.55 -6.80
N ALA A 125 -18.19 -2.37 -6.53
CA ALA A 125 -17.66 -2.02 -5.21
C ALA A 125 -16.76 -0.79 -5.37
N PHE A 126 -17.12 0.31 -4.73
CA PHE A 126 -16.47 1.62 -4.91
C PHE A 126 -16.41 2.40 -3.60
N TYR A 127 -15.29 2.32 -2.91
CA TYR A 127 -15.02 3.19 -1.78
C TYR A 127 -14.52 4.57 -2.24
N GLY A 128 -15.07 5.66 -1.69
CA GLY A 128 -14.47 6.98 -1.88
C GLY A 128 -15.36 8.17 -1.52
N PRO A 129 -14.82 9.39 -1.57
CA PRO A 129 -15.57 10.61 -1.28
C PRO A 129 -16.79 10.77 -2.20
N ARG A 130 -17.91 11.27 -1.66
CA ARG A 130 -19.13 11.60 -2.42
C ARG A 130 -19.51 13.06 -2.28
N THR A 131 -19.79 13.65 -3.43
CA THR A 131 -20.31 15.01 -3.55
C THR A 131 -21.44 15.04 -4.59
N TYR A 132 -22.57 15.62 -4.21
CA TYR A 132 -23.74 15.77 -5.08
C TYR A 132 -24.10 17.24 -5.24
N THR A 133 -24.52 17.63 -6.45
CA THR A 133 -24.95 19.00 -6.76
C THR A 133 -26.39 19.04 -7.19
N ILE A 134 -27.16 19.98 -6.64
CA ILE A 134 -28.56 20.22 -6.99
C ILE A 134 -28.74 21.69 -7.36
N ALA A 135 -29.48 21.98 -8.43
CA ALA A 135 -29.76 23.36 -8.82
C ALA A 135 -30.43 24.14 -7.68
N ALA A 136 -29.99 25.37 -7.41
CA ALA A 136 -30.45 26.18 -6.28
C ALA A 136 -31.90 26.68 -6.40
N ASN A 137 -32.52 26.48 -7.57
CA ASN A 137 -33.95 26.70 -7.83
C ASN A 137 -34.77 25.40 -7.78
N ASN A 138 -34.15 24.25 -7.48
CA ASN A 138 -34.85 22.98 -7.39
C ASN A 138 -35.88 23.04 -6.24
N PRO A 139 -37.15 22.70 -6.49
CA PRO A 139 -38.21 22.80 -5.48
C PRO A 139 -38.04 21.81 -4.31
N ALA A 140 -37.15 20.82 -4.43
CA ALA A 140 -36.80 19.95 -3.31
C ALA A 140 -36.05 20.69 -2.19
N ILE A 141 -35.45 21.86 -2.47
CA ILE A 141 -34.74 22.66 -1.46
C ILE A 141 -35.74 23.57 -0.73
N LEU A 142 -35.88 23.35 0.57
CA LEU A 142 -36.71 24.20 1.44
C LEU A 142 -35.80 25.22 2.15
N TRP A 143 -35.54 26.34 1.50
CA TRP A 143 -34.74 27.42 2.07
C TRP A 143 -35.35 27.97 3.36
N ASP A 144 -34.50 28.21 4.36
CA ASP A 144 -34.85 28.74 5.68
C ASP A 144 -35.87 27.88 6.47
N LYS A 145 -36.02 26.62 6.06
CA LYS A 145 -36.89 25.62 6.68
C LYS A 145 -36.14 24.33 6.90
N GLU A 146 -36.70 23.44 7.71
CA GLU A 146 -36.17 22.09 7.89
C GLU A 146 -36.27 21.30 6.58
N ASN A 147 -35.19 20.59 6.26
CA ASN A 147 -35.05 19.64 5.17
C ASN A 147 -34.69 18.28 5.75
N VAL A 148 -35.10 17.21 5.10
CA VAL A 148 -34.67 15.84 5.38
C VAL A 148 -33.75 15.38 4.26
N LEU A 149 -32.51 15.07 4.61
CA LEU A 149 -31.56 14.41 3.72
C LEU A 149 -31.49 12.93 4.11
N ALA A 150 -31.72 12.04 3.14
CA ALA A 150 -31.63 10.60 3.31
C ALA A 150 -30.63 10.01 2.32
N VAL A 151 -29.77 9.10 2.79
CA VAL A 151 -28.75 8.41 1.98
C VAL A 151 -28.99 6.92 2.10
N ARG A 152 -29.25 6.26 0.98
CA ARG A 152 -29.41 4.81 0.88
C ARG A 152 -28.12 4.23 0.32
N ILE A 153 -27.53 3.27 1.02
CA ILE A 153 -26.25 2.64 0.67
C ILE A 153 -26.48 1.16 0.46
N PHE A 154 -25.78 0.58 -0.52
CA PHE A 154 -25.65 -0.86 -0.66
C PHE A 154 -24.19 -1.26 -0.56
N ASP A 155 -23.88 -1.95 0.52
CA ASP A 155 -22.58 -2.59 0.79
C ASP A 155 -22.57 -4.00 0.18
N THR A 156 -21.58 -4.26 -0.65
CA THR A 156 -21.37 -5.53 -1.35
C THR A 156 -20.47 -6.50 -0.58
N GLY A 157 -19.82 -6.06 0.50
CA GLY A 157 -19.03 -6.88 1.40
C GLY A 157 -17.98 -6.07 2.18
N GLY A 158 -17.91 -6.27 3.49
CA GLY A 158 -16.81 -5.75 4.31
C GLY A 158 -17.30 -4.88 5.46
N ASP A 159 -16.72 -3.67 5.59
CA ASP A 159 -17.20 -2.66 6.53
C ASP A 159 -18.09 -1.65 5.79
N GLY A 160 -19.38 -1.59 6.06
CA GLY A 160 -20.30 -0.72 5.34
C GLY A 160 -20.52 0.67 5.96
N GLY A 161 -21.09 1.59 5.17
CA GLY A 161 -21.63 2.88 5.66
C GLY A 161 -20.99 4.14 5.08
N ILE A 162 -21.01 5.22 5.86
CA ILE A 162 -20.42 6.51 5.50
C ILE A 162 -19.30 6.87 6.48
N TYR A 163 -18.23 7.47 5.98
CA TYR A 163 -16.96 7.68 6.65
C TYR A 163 -16.39 9.09 6.43
N GLY A 164 -15.36 9.41 7.22
CA GLY A 164 -14.51 10.58 7.00
C GLY A 164 -14.94 11.79 7.81
N THR A 165 -14.61 12.98 7.33
CA THR A 165 -14.78 14.23 8.10
C THR A 165 -15.48 15.34 7.32
N ASN A 166 -15.66 15.18 6.00
CA ASN A 166 -16.23 16.22 5.14
C ASN A 166 -17.74 16.01 4.90
N PHE A 167 -18.53 16.31 5.93
CA PHE A 167 -19.99 16.30 5.87
C PHE A 167 -20.49 17.74 5.87
N SER A 168 -21.01 18.23 4.74
CA SER A 168 -21.42 19.63 4.64
C SER A 168 -22.43 19.91 3.52
N ILE A 169 -23.19 20.98 3.70
CA ILE A 169 -24.00 21.62 2.65
C ILE A 169 -23.42 23.00 2.38
N GLY A 170 -23.01 23.24 1.15
CA GLY A 170 -22.47 24.52 0.70
C GLY A 170 -23.08 24.93 -0.64
N MET A 171 -22.73 26.10 -1.14
CA MET A 171 -22.97 26.44 -2.54
C MET A 171 -21.77 26.00 -3.37
N ALA A 172 -22.02 25.45 -4.56
CA ALA A 172 -20.96 25.15 -5.51
C ALA A 172 -20.15 26.42 -5.80
N ASP A 173 -18.85 26.26 -5.97
CA ASP A 173 -17.92 27.37 -6.13
C ASP A 173 -16.98 27.17 -7.32
N VAL A 174 -16.49 28.28 -7.86
CA VAL A 174 -15.41 28.23 -8.86
C VAL A 174 -14.21 27.47 -8.31
N MET A 175 -13.95 27.52 -7.00
CA MET A 175 -12.85 26.81 -6.36
C MET A 175 -12.98 25.29 -6.36
N ASP A 176 -14.17 24.73 -6.61
CA ASP A 176 -14.39 23.28 -6.66
C ASP A 176 -13.68 22.61 -7.84
N HIS A 177 -13.31 23.41 -8.83
CA HIS A 177 -12.57 22.97 -10.02
C HIS A 177 -11.07 23.17 -9.89
N VAL A 178 -10.60 23.85 -8.84
CA VAL A 178 -9.19 24.16 -8.63
C VAL A 178 -8.53 23.04 -7.85
N THR A 179 -7.34 22.63 -8.29
CA THR A 179 -6.52 21.63 -7.61
C THR A 179 -5.13 22.18 -7.38
N VAL A 180 -4.62 22.02 -6.15
CA VAL A 180 -3.19 22.09 -5.87
C VAL A 180 -2.60 20.72 -6.17
N ASN A 181 -1.91 20.60 -7.30
CA ASN A 181 -1.24 19.38 -7.72
C ASN A 181 0.21 19.37 -7.19
N SER A 182 0.47 18.41 -6.31
CA SER A 182 1.75 18.12 -5.67
C SER A 182 2.33 16.78 -6.13
N GLU A 183 1.89 16.20 -7.25
CA GLU A 183 2.36 14.86 -7.68
C GLU A 183 3.82 14.85 -8.18
N GLY A 184 4.44 16.03 -8.35
CA GLY A 184 5.85 16.16 -8.67
C GLY A 184 6.75 15.58 -7.58
N ASP A 185 7.82 14.90 -7.98
CA ASP A 185 8.74 14.28 -7.04
C ASP A 185 9.58 15.35 -6.30
N PHE A 186 10.01 15.02 -5.08
CA PHE A 186 11.01 15.81 -4.38
C PHE A 186 12.41 15.55 -4.97
N GLU A 187 13.13 16.63 -5.16
CA GLU A 187 14.56 16.64 -5.46
C GLU A 187 15.37 16.86 -4.19
N TYR A 188 16.54 16.23 -4.14
CA TYR A 188 17.39 16.18 -2.94
C TYR A 188 18.70 16.91 -3.23
N GLY A 189 18.93 18.01 -2.52
CA GLY A 189 20.17 18.78 -2.60
C GLY A 189 21.14 18.50 -1.45
N GLU A 190 22.11 19.40 -1.29
CA GLU A 190 23.12 19.31 -0.25
C GLU A 190 22.53 19.52 1.16
N ARG A 191 23.18 18.93 2.17
CA ARG A 191 22.80 19.09 3.59
C ARG A 191 21.30 18.83 3.85
N ASN A 192 20.75 17.79 3.21
CA ASN A 192 19.33 17.43 3.26
C ASN A 192 18.37 18.55 2.84
N SER A 193 18.78 19.45 1.93
CA SER A 193 17.82 20.37 1.32
C SER A 193 16.87 19.61 0.39
N LEU A 194 15.62 20.03 0.33
CA LEU A 194 14.61 19.49 -0.58
C LEU A 194 14.10 20.57 -1.52
N SER A 195 13.84 20.23 -2.77
CA SER A 195 13.13 21.09 -3.72
C SER A 195 12.00 20.34 -4.39
N LYS A 196 10.94 21.06 -4.76
CA LYS A 196 9.79 20.50 -5.48
C LYS A 196 9.04 21.61 -6.19
N SER A 197 8.32 21.23 -7.24
CA SER A 197 7.40 22.11 -7.96
C SER A 197 5.96 21.66 -7.74
N VAL A 198 5.09 22.62 -7.45
CA VAL A 198 3.63 22.42 -7.34
C VAL A 198 2.91 23.21 -8.42
N LYS A 199 1.76 22.72 -8.84
CA LYS A 199 0.94 23.35 -9.88
C LYS A 199 -0.45 23.68 -9.37
N LEU A 200 -0.96 24.84 -9.73
CA LEU A 200 -2.38 25.14 -9.64
C LEU A 200 -3.04 24.85 -10.99
N LEU A 201 -4.06 24.01 -10.94
CA LEU A 201 -4.81 23.54 -12.11
C LEU A 201 -6.28 23.91 -11.93
N THR A 202 -6.98 24.13 -13.04
CA THR A 202 -8.45 24.16 -13.07
C THR A 202 -8.97 23.32 -14.22
N THR A 203 -10.15 22.73 -14.03
CA THR A 203 -10.90 22.00 -15.06
C THR A 203 -11.94 22.84 -15.79
N ASN A 204 -12.19 24.07 -15.34
CA ASN A 204 -13.21 24.95 -15.92
C ASN A 204 -12.60 26.15 -16.69
N HIS A 205 -13.46 26.98 -17.27
CA HIS A 205 -13.06 28.09 -18.13
C HIS A 205 -12.82 29.43 -17.39
N TYR A 206 -12.80 29.44 -16.05
CA TYR A 206 -12.57 30.68 -15.31
C TYR A 206 -11.08 31.03 -15.26
N ASP A 207 -10.79 32.33 -15.34
CA ASP A 207 -9.48 32.87 -15.03
C ASP A 207 -9.35 33.16 -13.53
N TYR A 208 -8.42 32.47 -12.89
CA TYR A 208 -8.12 32.61 -11.47
C TYR A 208 -6.96 33.59 -11.27
N LYS A 209 -7.11 34.44 -10.25
CA LYS A 209 -6.07 35.32 -9.72
C LYS A 209 -6.14 35.28 -8.21
N GLY A 210 -5.00 35.18 -7.55
CA GLY A 210 -4.99 34.93 -6.13
C GLY A 210 -3.60 34.84 -5.53
N LYS A 211 -3.56 34.36 -4.29
CA LYS A 211 -2.34 34.18 -3.52
C LYS A 211 -2.12 32.70 -3.24
N LEU A 212 -0.98 32.14 -3.62
CA LEU A 212 -0.53 30.82 -3.19
C LEU A 212 0.42 30.98 -2.00
N ALA A 213 -0.08 30.65 -0.81
CA ALA A 213 0.70 30.50 0.41
C ALA A 213 1.29 29.09 0.50
N PHE A 214 2.51 29.02 1.02
CA PHE A 214 3.28 27.81 1.26
C PHE A 214 3.88 27.88 2.65
N LYS A 215 3.62 26.87 3.49
CA LYS A 215 4.04 26.84 4.90
C LYS A 215 4.63 25.47 5.26
N VAL A 216 5.82 25.47 5.84
CA VAL A 216 6.52 24.28 6.35
C VAL A 216 6.60 24.36 7.86
N THR A 217 6.08 23.34 8.54
CA THR A 217 6.00 23.29 10.00
C THR A 217 6.64 22.00 10.52
N ASP A 218 7.38 22.10 11.63
CA ASP A 218 7.86 20.94 12.39
C ASP A 218 6.69 20.33 13.20
N PRO A 219 6.23 19.11 12.87
CA PRO A 219 5.08 18.50 13.56
C PRO A 219 5.37 18.14 15.02
N GLU A 220 6.63 18.16 15.45
CA GLU A 220 7.02 17.81 16.82
C GLU A 220 6.77 18.96 17.82
N ASN A 221 7.02 20.20 17.39
CA ASN A 221 7.01 21.39 18.25
C ASN A 221 6.19 22.56 17.66
N ASN A 222 5.59 22.37 16.49
CA ASN A 222 4.83 23.36 15.71
C ASN A 222 5.64 24.59 15.24
N ALA A 223 6.97 24.52 15.22
CA ALA A 223 7.81 25.61 14.72
C ALA A 223 7.64 25.76 13.20
N VAL A 224 7.40 26.99 12.75
CA VAL A 224 7.35 27.33 11.32
C VAL A 224 8.77 27.53 10.81
N LEU A 225 9.20 26.65 9.90
CA LEU A 225 10.55 26.69 9.33
C LEU A 225 10.64 27.58 8.10
N TYR A 226 9.54 27.64 7.35
CA TYR A 226 9.47 28.41 6.12
C TYR A 226 8.02 28.78 5.85
N GLU A 227 7.79 30.03 5.45
CA GLU A 227 6.48 30.51 5.02
C GLU A 227 6.68 31.53 3.90
N LYS A 228 5.94 31.38 2.80
CA LYS A 228 6.00 32.32 1.68
C LYS A 228 4.67 32.37 0.94
N THR A 229 4.27 33.56 0.53
CA THR A 229 3.08 33.78 -0.28
C THR A 229 3.47 34.42 -1.60
N ASN A 230 2.94 33.89 -2.71
CA ASN A 230 3.23 34.37 -4.06
C ASN A 230 1.92 34.69 -4.78
N ASP A 231 1.96 35.69 -5.66
CA ASP A 231 0.87 35.91 -6.62
C ASP A 231 0.78 34.72 -7.58
N ALA A 232 -0.45 34.27 -7.82
CA ALA A 232 -0.73 33.17 -8.72
C ALA A 232 -1.89 33.52 -9.65
N ALA A 233 -1.72 33.18 -10.94
CA ALA A 233 -2.76 33.32 -11.94
C ALA A 233 -2.71 32.14 -12.90
N PHE A 234 -3.87 31.53 -13.17
CA PHE A 234 -3.98 30.34 -14.02
C PHE A 234 -5.38 30.22 -14.62
N THR A 235 -5.48 29.42 -15.68
CA THR A 235 -6.74 29.11 -16.38
C THR A 235 -6.64 27.71 -16.99
N ALA A 236 -7.72 27.16 -17.52
CA ALA A 236 -7.69 25.84 -18.16
C ALA A 236 -6.62 25.78 -19.26
N GLY A 237 -5.78 24.74 -19.20
CA GLY A 237 -4.66 24.55 -20.13
C GLY A 237 -3.43 25.45 -19.89
N LYS A 238 -3.48 26.39 -18.93
CA LYS A 238 -2.35 27.26 -18.55
C LYS A 238 -2.14 27.24 -17.03
N PRO A 239 -1.49 26.18 -16.48
CA PRO A 239 -1.26 26.07 -15.05
C PRO A 239 -0.29 27.13 -14.52
N PHE A 240 -0.49 27.56 -13.28
CA PHE A 240 0.54 28.26 -12.51
C PHE A 240 1.46 27.22 -11.87
N THR A 241 2.78 27.38 -12.04
CA THR A 241 3.77 26.48 -11.42
C THR A 241 4.62 27.29 -10.44
N TYR A 242 4.80 26.76 -9.24
CA TYR A 242 5.66 27.34 -8.22
C TYR A 242 6.66 26.31 -7.72
N SER A 243 7.94 26.67 -7.71
CA SER A 243 9.04 25.84 -7.22
C SER A 243 9.61 26.42 -5.92
N PHE A 244 9.90 25.55 -4.96
CA PHE A 244 10.46 25.94 -3.67
C PHE A 244 11.69 25.10 -3.30
N VAL A 245 12.48 25.62 -2.37
CA VAL A 245 13.61 24.93 -1.74
C VAL A 245 13.47 25.06 -0.23
N ILE A 246 13.54 23.95 0.49
CA ILE A 246 13.59 23.87 1.94
C ILE A 246 15.02 23.48 2.31
N ALA A 247 15.75 24.36 3.01
CA ALA A 247 17.15 24.13 3.31
C ALA A 247 17.36 23.47 4.69
N ARG A 248 18.37 22.60 4.80
CA ARG A 248 18.93 22.10 6.07
C ARG A 248 17.94 21.36 6.98
N LEU A 249 17.21 20.41 6.43
CA LEU A 249 16.28 19.59 7.21
C LEU A 249 17.02 18.53 8.04
N GLU A 250 16.49 18.25 9.23
CA GLU A 250 16.85 17.03 9.97
C GLU A 250 16.30 15.80 9.25
N LYS A 251 16.75 14.60 9.65
CA LYS A 251 16.26 13.34 9.09
C LYS A 251 14.90 12.95 9.71
N LYS A 252 13.89 13.80 9.51
CA LYS A 252 12.50 13.58 9.92
C LYS A 252 11.54 14.26 8.95
N SER A 253 10.27 13.89 9.00
CA SER A 253 9.21 14.53 8.21
C SER A 253 8.81 15.89 8.78
N TYR A 254 8.54 16.83 7.88
CA TYR A 254 7.94 18.13 8.15
C TYR A 254 6.62 18.25 7.39
N THR A 255 5.65 18.96 7.95
CA THR A 255 4.35 19.19 7.29
C THR A 255 4.47 20.36 6.34
N ILE A 256 4.04 20.17 5.10
CA ILE A 256 3.89 21.22 4.10
C ILE A 256 2.40 21.47 3.88
N VAL A 257 1.98 22.73 3.98
CA VAL A 257 0.63 23.17 3.61
C VAL A 257 0.74 24.18 2.47
N TYR A 258 0.03 23.90 1.39
CA TYR A 258 -0.20 24.80 0.28
C TYR A 258 -1.62 25.33 0.38
N THR A 259 -1.80 26.64 0.32
CA THR A 259 -3.12 27.27 0.36
C THR A 259 -3.21 28.30 -0.76
N PHE A 260 -4.08 28.04 -1.74
CA PHE A 260 -4.42 29.05 -2.74
C PHE A 260 -5.72 29.74 -2.35
N THR A 261 -5.66 31.07 -2.21
CA THR A 261 -6.80 31.94 -1.95
C THR A 261 -7.15 32.70 -3.23
N ASP A 262 -8.37 32.52 -3.75
CA ASP A 262 -8.86 33.25 -4.93
C ASP A 262 -9.31 34.67 -4.57
N GLU A 263 -8.96 35.65 -5.40
CA GLU A 263 -9.31 37.06 -5.20
C GLU A 263 -10.80 37.34 -5.41
N LYS A 264 -11.48 36.59 -6.28
CA LYS A 264 -12.89 36.86 -6.65
C LYS A 264 -13.86 36.30 -5.63
N SER A 265 -13.68 35.03 -5.24
CA SER A 265 -14.55 34.35 -4.28
C SER A 265 -14.10 34.53 -2.83
N GLY A 266 -12.81 34.83 -2.60
CA GLY A 266 -12.20 34.86 -1.27
C GLY A 266 -12.08 33.48 -0.61
N LYS A 267 -12.39 32.39 -1.34
CA LYS A 267 -12.29 31.02 -0.86
C LYS A 267 -10.90 30.44 -1.08
N GLU A 268 -10.63 29.40 -0.31
CA GLU A 268 -9.33 28.73 -0.28
C GLU A 268 -9.46 27.28 -0.72
N VAL A 269 -8.47 26.80 -1.46
CA VAL A 269 -8.19 25.37 -1.60
C VAL A 269 -6.84 25.11 -0.96
N SER A 270 -6.76 24.07 -0.12
CA SER A 270 -5.53 23.67 0.53
C SER A 270 -5.17 22.22 0.22
N HIS A 271 -3.88 21.95 0.19
CA HIS A 271 -3.32 20.61 0.12
C HIS A 271 -2.21 20.47 1.16
N THR A 272 -2.15 19.32 1.82
CA THR A 272 -1.16 19.02 2.86
C THR A 272 -0.41 17.75 2.48
N GLU A 273 0.91 17.79 2.62
CA GLU A 273 1.79 16.62 2.49
C GLU A 273 2.91 16.67 3.54
N THR A 274 3.70 15.62 3.63
CA THR A 274 4.93 15.60 4.46
C THR A 274 6.17 15.68 3.58
N THR A 275 7.34 16.00 4.14
CA THR A 275 8.62 15.95 3.42
C THR A 275 9.26 14.56 3.54
N PRO A 276 9.89 14.02 2.47
CA PRO A 276 10.66 12.80 2.57
C PRO A 276 11.99 13.02 3.31
N TYR A 277 12.54 11.95 3.86
CA TYR A 277 13.89 11.93 4.42
C TYR A 277 14.53 10.56 4.24
N LEU A 278 15.85 10.52 4.07
CA LEU A 278 16.59 9.30 3.75
C LEU A 278 17.35 8.78 4.97
N LEU A 279 16.98 7.60 5.46
CA LEU A 279 17.66 6.93 6.56
C LEU A 279 18.80 6.03 6.06
N THR A 280 18.56 5.28 4.98
CA THR A 280 19.49 4.31 4.41
C THR A 280 20.75 5.01 3.86
N PRO A 281 21.95 4.67 4.37
CA PRO A 281 23.19 5.18 3.82
C PRO A 281 23.43 4.70 2.38
N TYR A 282 24.22 5.46 1.63
CA TYR A 282 24.65 5.02 0.30
C TYR A 282 25.47 3.72 0.39
N PRO A 283 25.28 2.79 -0.57
CA PRO A 283 26.12 1.59 -0.65
C PRO A 283 27.60 1.95 -0.74
N SER A 284 28.43 1.16 -0.07
CA SER A 284 29.88 1.29 -0.14
C SER A 284 30.39 1.03 -1.57
N ALA A 285 31.44 1.73 -1.98
CA ALA A 285 32.13 1.42 -3.24
C ALA A 285 32.90 0.08 -3.17
N LYS A 286 33.24 -0.39 -1.96
CA LYS A 286 33.84 -1.73 -1.76
C LYS A 286 32.77 -2.81 -1.91
N PRO A 287 33.12 -4.01 -2.42
CA PRO A 287 32.15 -5.08 -2.55
C PRO A 287 31.50 -5.43 -1.22
N LYS A 288 30.22 -5.78 -1.25
CA LYS A 288 29.47 -6.38 -0.14
C LYS A 288 28.54 -7.42 -0.74
N ILE A 289 28.51 -8.62 -0.16
CA ILE A 289 27.63 -9.70 -0.56
C ILE A 289 26.40 -9.65 0.35
N ASN A 290 25.22 -9.54 -0.23
CA ASN A 290 23.94 -9.28 0.44
C ASN A 290 23.05 -10.53 0.45
N GLY A 291 21.76 -10.37 0.77
CA GLY A 291 20.73 -11.41 0.70
C GLY A 291 20.88 -12.52 1.74
N ALA A 292 20.05 -13.55 1.58
CA ALA A 292 20.02 -14.73 2.44
C ALA A 292 21.34 -15.52 2.45
N ASP A 293 21.49 -16.38 3.45
CA ASP A 293 22.62 -17.32 3.59
C ASP A 293 22.30 -18.72 3.05
N VAL A 294 21.09 -18.91 2.53
CA VAL A 294 20.58 -20.21 2.09
C VAL A 294 19.70 -20.06 0.86
N PHE A 295 19.70 -21.08 -0.01
CA PHE A 295 18.73 -21.20 -1.10
C PHE A 295 18.38 -22.66 -1.34
N GLY A 296 17.10 -22.93 -1.58
CA GLY A 296 16.55 -24.27 -1.78
C GLY A 296 16.11 -24.49 -3.22
N ALA A 297 16.43 -25.66 -3.77
CA ALA A 297 15.96 -26.13 -5.07
C ALA A 297 15.64 -27.63 -5.00
N ARG A 298 14.75 -28.12 -5.87
CA ARG A 298 14.43 -29.57 -5.94
C ARG A 298 15.44 -30.32 -6.81
N PRO A 299 15.74 -31.60 -6.50
CA PRO A 299 16.64 -32.40 -7.31
C PRO A 299 16.12 -32.56 -8.73
N GLY A 300 17.00 -32.40 -9.73
CA GLY A 300 16.64 -32.55 -11.14
C GLY A 300 15.99 -31.33 -11.80
N ASN A 301 15.62 -30.32 -11.02
CA ASN A 301 15.00 -29.10 -11.54
C ASN A 301 16.04 -28.05 -11.98
N PRO A 302 15.70 -27.18 -12.95
CA PRO A 302 16.54 -26.05 -13.34
C PRO A 302 16.82 -25.12 -12.16
N PHE A 303 18.10 -24.82 -11.95
CA PHE A 303 18.59 -23.91 -10.92
C PHE A 303 18.87 -22.53 -11.52
N LEU A 304 18.43 -21.47 -10.84
CA LEU A 304 18.73 -20.07 -11.18
C LEU A 304 18.89 -19.22 -9.91
N TYR A 305 20.11 -18.72 -9.69
CA TYR A 305 20.43 -17.86 -8.57
C TYR A 305 21.46 -16.79 -8.96
N LEU A 306 21.12 -15.52 -8.76
CA LEU A 306 22.05 -14.39 -8.87
C LEU A 306 22.65 -14.12 -7.49
N ILE A 307 23.98 -14.06 -7.37
CA ILE A 307 24.66 -13.65 -6.13
C ILE A 307 24.44 -12.13 -5.92
N PRO A 308 23.63 -11.70 -4.93
CA PRO A 308 23.35 -10.29 -4.73
C PRO A 308 24.57 -9.60 -4.13
N ALA A 309 25.15 -8.64 -4.84
CA ALA A 309 26.30 -7.90 -4.36
C ALA A 309 26.29 -6.43 -4.80
N THR A 310 26.55 -5.55 -3.84
CA THR A 310 26.79 -4.12 -4.06
C THR A 310 28.29 -3.84 -4.14
N GLY A 311 28.65 -2.72 -4.77
CA GLY A 311 30.02 -2.28 -4.93
C GLY A 311 30.21 -1.54 -6.24
N GLN A 312 31.33 -0.83 -6.38
CA GLN A 312 31.68 -0.18 -7.64
C GLN A 312 31.91 -1.25 -8.72
N LYS A 313 31.20 -1.12 -9.84
CA LYS A 313 31.37 -1.98 -11.04
C LYS A 313 32.70 -1.65 -11.77
N PRO A 314 33.28 -2.60 -12.54
CA PRO A 314 32.84 -3.99 -12.70
C PRO A 314 33.11 -4.82 -11.45
N LEU A 315 32.18 -5.73 -11.14
CA LEU A 315 32.34 -6.77 -10.13
C LEU A 315 32.74 -8.07 -10.82
N THR A 316 33.49 -8.91 -10.12
CA THR A 316 33.86 -10.26 -10.56
C THR A 316 33.50 -11.26 -9.48
N TYR A 317 33.00 -12.42 -9.89
CA TYR A 317 32.42 -13.42 -9.00
C TYR A 317 33.21 -14.72 -9.09
N LYS A 318 33.40 -15.37 -7.93
CA LYS A 318 33.95 -16.72 -7.81
C LYS A 318 33.16 -17.50 -6.76
N VAL A 319 32.95 -18.79 -7.01
CA VAL A 319 32.33 -19.71 -6.07
C VAL A 319 33.24 -20.91 -5.84
N GLN A 320 33.41 -21.31 -4.57
CA GLN A 320 34.10 -22.53 -4.17
C GLN A 320 33.11 -23.53 -3.58
N GLY A 321 33.30 -24.82 -3.84
CA GLY A 321 32.40 -25.88 -3.35
C GLY A 321 31.08 -26.00 -4.10
N LEU A 322 30.97 -25.39 -5.29
CA LEU A 322 29.75 -25.43 -6.09
C LEU A 322 29.39 -26.90 -6.46
N PRO A 323 28.15 -27.36 -6.24
CA PRO A 323 27.73 -28.72 -6.56
C PRO A 323 27.92 -29.08 -8.03
N ASP A 324 28.23 -30.34 -8.30
CA ASP A 324 28.30 -30.87 -9.64
C ASP A 324 26.98 -30.63 -10.39
N GLY A 325 27.10 -30.12 -11.61
CA GLY A 325 25.97 -29.75 -12.46
C GLY A 325 25.59 -28.27 -12.42
N LEU A 326 26.07 -27.49 -11.45
CA LEU A 326 25.94 -26.03 -11.43
C LEU A 326 27.17 -25.34 -12.04
N LYS A 327 26.95 -24.18 -12.64
CA LYS A 327 27.97 -23.32 -13.24
C LYS A 327 27.75 -21.86 -12.86
N LEU A 328 28.83 -21.15 -12.57
CA LEU A 328 28.84 -19.71 -12.34
C LEU A 328 29.27 -18.99 -13.62
N ASP A 329 28.52 -17.96 -14.02
CA ASP A 329 29.04 -16.89 -14.85
C ASP A 329 29.77 -15.87 -13.97
N ALA A 330 31.10 -15.81 -14.11
CA ALA A 330 31.97 -14.97 -13.28
C ALA A 330 31.80 -13.46 -13.52
N ALA A 331 31.21 -13.04 -14.64
CA ALA A 331 31.00 -11.63 -14.97
C ALA A 331 29.66 -11.11 -14.41
N THR A 332 28.64 -11.95 -14.41
CA THR A 332 27.28 -11.57 -13.99
C THR A 332 26.95 -12.01 -12.56
N GLY A 333 27.63 -13.02 -12.03
CA GLY A 333 27.33 -13.62 -10.73
C GLY A 333 26.12 -14.57 -10.76
N ILE A 334 25.64 -14.94 -11.95
CA ILE A 334 24.52 -15.85 -12.13
C ILE A 334 25.01 -17.30 -12.07
N ILE A 335 24.36 -18.10 -11.23
CA ILE A 335 24.54 -19.54 -11.12
C ILE A 335 23.36 -20.24 -11.79
N THR A 336 23.65 -21.14 -12.74
CA THR A 336 22.66 -21.97 -13.42
C THR A 336 23.08 -23.43 -13.48
N GLY A 337 22.13 -24.33 -13.72
CA GLY A 337 22.40 -25.75 -13.94
C GLY A 337 21.31 -26.64 -13.39
N VAL A 338 21.67 -27.90 -13.12
CA VAL A 338 20.78 -28.90 -12.50
C VAL A 338 21.61 -29.76 -11.55
N VAL A 339 21.08 -30.05 -10.38
CA VAL A 339 21.69 -30.99 -9.41
C VAL A 339 20.71 -32.11 -9.13
N ALA A 340 21.09 -33.35 -9.42
CA ALA A 340 20.22 -34.51 -9.17
C ALA A 340 20.29 -35.01 -7.73
N GLN A 341 21.46 -34.87 -7.08
CA GLN A 341 21.69 -35.42 -5.76
C GLN A 341 21.17 -34.49 -4.67
N LYS A 342 20.24 -34.99 -3.85
CA LYS A 342 19.80 -34.31 -2.63
C LYS A 342 20.98 -34.11 -1.67
N GLY A 343 21.05 -32.95 -1.03
CA GLY A 343 22.14 -32.64 -0.11
C GLY A 343 22.15 -31.18 0.33
N SER A 344 22.96 -30.91 1.36
CA SER A 344 23.30 -29.58 1.80
C SER A 344 24.73 -29.28 1.39
N TYR A 345 24.89 -28.29 0.52
CA TYR A 345 26.17 -27.96 -0.12
C TYR A 345 26.64 -26.58 0.37
N PRO A 346 27.56 -26.53 1.35
CA PRO A 346 28.17 -25.28 1.74
C PRO A 346 29.08 -24.79 0.61
N VAL A 347 28.87 -23.56 0.19
CA VAL A 347 29.66 -22.87 -0.83
C VAL A 347 30.24 -21.57 -0.26
N THR A 348 31.34 -21.12 -0.83
CA THR A 348 31.93 -19.82 -0.49
C THR A 348 31.87 -18.91 -1.70
N PHE A 349 31.10 -17.83 -1.60
CA PHE A 349 31.07 -16.76 -2.58
C PHE A 349 32.26 -15.82 -2.35
N THR A 350 32.86 -15.34 -3.43
CA THR A 350 33.86 -14.28 -3.42
C THR A 350 33.50 -13.26 -4.48
N VAL A 351 33.34 -12.00 -4.08
CA VAL A 351 33.04 -10.88 -4.99
C VAL A 351 34.13 -9.82 -4.87
N SER A 352 34.69 -9.41 -6.01
CA SER A 352 35.84 -8.51 -6.05
C SER A 352 35.63 -7.36 -7.03
N ASN A 353 36.20 -6.19 -6.71
CA ASN A 353 36.42 -5.08 -7.63
C ASN A 353 37.80 -4.46 -7.38
N ARG A 354 38.10 -3.33 -8.03
CA ARG A 354 39.38 -2.61 -7.88
C ARG A 354 39.72 -2.14 -6.46
N LEU A 355 38.73 -2.08 -5.56
CA LEU A 355 38.88 -1.59 -4.18
C LEU A 355 39.00 -2.70 -3.14
N GLY A 356 38.87 -3.97 -3.55
CA GLY A 356 39.05 -5.13 -2.68
C GLY A 356 38.14 -6.30 -3.02
N SER A 357 38.06 -7.24 -2.08
CA SER A 357 37.28 -8.47 -2.19
C SER A 357 36.52 -8.75 -0.89
N LYS A 358 35.37 -9.41 -1.00
CA LYS A 358 34.61 -9.96 0.12
C LYS A 358 34.21 -11.39 -0.13
N THR A 359 34.18 -12.17 0.95
CA THR A 359 33.69 -13.54 0.96
C THR A 359 32.46 -13.67 1.84
N LYS A 360 31.60 -14.62 1.50
CA LYS A 360 30.40 -14.98 2.27
C LYS A 360 30.15 -16.48 2.14
N THR A 361 29.87 -17.15 3.26
CA THR A 361 29.41 -18.53 3.25
C THR A 361 27.93 -18.57 2.89
N PHE A 362 27.56 -19.55 2.07
CA PHE A 362 26.19 -19.76 1.63
C PHE A 362 25.90 -21.25 1.55
N THR A 363 24.65 -21.67 1.75
CA THR A 363 24.27 -23.07 1.65
C THR A 363 23.24 -23.27 0.54
N ILE A 364 23.60 -24.08 -0.45
CA ILE A 364 22.63 -24.58 -1.44
C ILE A 364 22.03 -25.87 -0.89
N ILE A 365 20.71 -25.92 -0.74
CA ILE A 365 19.99 -27.10 -0.29
C ILE A 365 19.24 -27.69 -1.49
N ILE A 366 19.67 -28.87 -1.93
CA ILE A 366 18.93 -29.67 -2.90
C ILE A 366 18.06 -30.64 -2.11
N GLY A 367 16.75 -30.41 -2.09
CA GLY A 367 15.83 -31.14 -1.23
C GLY A 367 14.38 -30.99 -1.65
N ASP A 368 13.45 -31.26 -0.75
CA ASP A 368 12.01 -31.23 -1.07
C ASP A 368 11.38 -29.83 -0.93
N LYS A 369 12.10 -28.89 -0.30
CA LYS A 369 11.63 -27.52 -0.05
C LYS A 369 12.36 -26.50 -0.92
N ILE A 370 11.59 -25.56 -1.45
CA ILE A 370 12.06 -24.33 -2.12
C ILE A 370 11.59 -23.12 -1.32
N GLY A 371 12.04 -21.91 -1.70
CA GLY A 371 11.62 -20.68 -1.01
C GLY A 371 12.00 -20.69 0.46
N LEU A 372 13.25 -21.02 0.79
CA LEU A 372 13.68 -21.15 2.18
C LEU A 372 13.73 -19.81 2.95
N THR A 373 13.67 -18.70 2.22
CA THR A 373 13.44 -17.34 2.74
C THR A 373 12.27 -16.71 1.96
N PRO A 374 11.63 -15.66 2.51
CA PRO A 374 10.49 -15.02 1.84
C PRO A 374 10.86 -14.51 0.46
N ALA A 375 9.89 -14.47 -0.46
CA ALA A 375 10.14 -13.97 -1.81
C ALA A 375 10.36 -12.45 -1.80
N LEU A 376 11.50 -12.00 -2.33
CA LEU A 376 11.72 -10.59 -2.67
C LEU A 376 11.42 -10.39 -4.16
N GLY A 377 10.36 -9.63 -4.47
CA GLY A 377 9.90 -9.50 -5.84
C GLY A 377 9.10 -8.23 -6.11
N TRP A 378 8.44 -8.25 -7.26
CA TRP A 378 7.54 -7.23 -7.75
C TRP A 378 6.31 -7.90 -8.37
N ASN A 379 5.14 -7.28 -8.20
CA ASN A 379 3.88 -7.72 -8.82
C ASN A 379 3.24 -6.56 -9.59
N SER A 380 2.68 -6.84 -10.77
CA SER A 380 2.14 -5.83 -11.68
C SER A 380 0.84 -5.15 -11.25
N TRP A 381 0.07 -5.76 -10.34
CA TRP A 381 -1.32 -5.40 -10.07
C TRP A 381 -1.47 -3.98 -9.52
N ASN A 382 -0.79 -3.66 -8.42
CA ASN A 382 -0.97 -2.37 -7.75
C ASN A 382 -0.49 -1.19 -8.61
N ALA A 383 0.42 -1.40 -9.57
CA ALA A 383 0.82 -0.36 -10.51
C ALA A 383 -0.16 -0.24 -11.66
N TRP A 384 -0.51 -1.34 -12.32
CA TRP A 384 -1.12 -1.30 -13.65
C TRP A 384 -2.46 -2.01 -13.78
N GLY A 385 -2.86 -2.83 -12.81
CA GLY A 385 -4.04 -3.68 -12.92
C GLY A 385 -4.08 -4.41 -14.27
N LEU A 386 -5.25 -4.39 -14.92
CA LEU A 386 -5.45 -4.99 -16.24
C LEU A 386 -4.70 -4.29 -17.39
N SER A 387 -4.08 -3.13 -17.15
CA SER A 387 -3.30 -2.41 -18.16
C SER A 387 -1.86 -2.91 -18.31
N VAL A 388 -1.45 -3.94 -17.55
CA VAL A 388 -0.14 -4.59 -17.69
C VAL A 388 0.07 -5.15 -19.10
N ASP A 389 1.30 -5.04 -19.62
CA ASP A 389 1.74 -5.57 -20.92
C ASP A 389 3.23 -6.00 -20.89
N ASP A 390 3.69 -6.69 -21.93
CA ASP A 390 5.08 -7.19 -22.06
C ASP A 390 6.12 -6.06 -21.86
N LYS A 391 5.90 -4.88 -22.46
CA LYS A 391 6.85 -3.76 -22.38
C LYS A 391 7.01 -3.29 -20.95
N LYS A 392 5.91 -3.11 -20.22
CA LYS A 392 5.91 -2.71 -18.81
C LYS A 392 6.65 -3.73 -17.95
N VAL A 393 6.41 -5.03 -18.16
CA VAL A 393 7.11 -6.10 -17.43
C VAL A 393 8.62 -6.11 -17.73
N ARG A 394 9.03 -5.90 -18.98
CA ARG A 394 10.47 -5.81 -19.34
C ARG A 394 11.15 -4.60 -18.69
N ILE A 395 10.46 -3.46 -18.61
CA ILE A 395 10.94 -2.28 -17.89
C ILE A 395 11.10 -2.60 -16.41
N SER A 396 10.12 -3.25 -15.78
CA SER A 396 10.21 -3.68 -14.37
C SER A 396 11.38 -4.63 -14.13
N ALA A 397 11.56 -5.63 -14.99
CA ALA A 397 12.66 -6.58 -14.88
C ALA A 397 14.02 -5.88 -15.02
N LYS A 398 14.17 -4.97 -15.99
CA LYS A 398 15.42 -4.20 -16.16
C LYS A 398 15.71 -3.31 -14.96
N ALA A 399 14.69 -2.61 -14.46
CA ALA A 399 14.82 -1.75 -13.29
C ALA A 399 15.20 -2.55 -12.04
N MET A 400 14.60 -3.72 -11.83
CA MET A 400 14.97 -4.63 -10.75
C MET A 400 16.42 -5.09 -10.89
N ALA A 401 16.84 -5.54 -12.07
CA ALA A 401 18.21 -5.98 -12.33
C ALA A 401 19.26 -4.87 -12.13
N ASP A 402 18.93 -3.64 -12.52
CA ASP A 402 19.87 -2.52 -12.44
C ASP A 402 19.99 -1.92 -11.03
N ARG A 403 18.87 -1.88 -10.29
CA ARG A 403 18.75 -1.05 -9.09
C ARG A 403 18.55 -1.85 -7.80
N LEU A 404 17.97 -3.06 -7.88
CA LEU A 404 17.51 -3.79 -6.70
C LEU A 404 18.12 -5.20 -6.56
N SER A 405 18.47 -5.90 -7.65
CA SER A 405 18.94 -7.30 -7.58
C SER A 405 20.22 -7.48 -6.75
N ALA A 406 21.08 -6.44 -6.70
CA ALA A 406 22.25 -6.37 -5.82
C ALA A 406 21.92 -6.45 -4.32
N HIS A 407 20.65 -6.25 -3.96
CA HIS A 407 20.09 -6.30 -2.60
C HIS A 407 19.25 -7.57 -2.35
N GLY A 408 19.09 -8.45 -3.35
CA GLY A 408 18.40 -9.74 -3.21
C GLY A 408 17.04 -9.85 -3.91
N TRP A 409 16.51 -8.77 -4.47
CA TRP A 409 15.25 -8.77 -5.23
C TRP A 409 15.36 -9.62 -6.50
N ALA A 410 14.44 -10.58 -6.67
CA ALA A 410 14.61 -11.65 -7.65
C ALA A 410 13.37 -12.00 -8.47
N TYR A 411 12.15 -11.75 -7.99
CA TYR A 411 10.92 -12.18 -8.67
C TYR A 411 10.23 -11.04 -9.43
N ILE A 412 9.82 -11.30 -10.68
CA ILE A 412 9.00 -10.43 -11.51
C ILE A 412 7.69 -11.17 -11.79
N ASN A 413 6.60 -10.78 -11.13
CA ASN A 413 5.33 -11.48 -11.19
C ASN A 413 4.31 -10.70 -12.03
N ILE A 414 3.77 -11.36 -13.05
CA ILE A 414 2.63 -10.87 -13.82
C ILE A 414 1.35 -11.31 -13.11
N ASP A 415 0.46 -10.35 -12.86
CA ASP A 415 -0.87 -10.59 -12.28
C ASP A 415 -1.95 -10.68 -13.37
N ASP A 416 -3.24 -10.57 -13.00
CA ASP A 416 -4.39 -10.79 -13.89
C ASP A 416 -4.38 -9.99 -15.21
N GLY A 417 -4.99 -10.55 -16.25
CA GLY A 417 -5.19 -9.91 -17.55
C GLY A 417 -4.12 -10.22 -18.60
N TRP A 418 -3.33 -11.28 -18.42
CA TRP A 418 -2.37 -11.77 -19.43
C TRP A 418 -2.98 -12.83 -20.35
N GLU A 419 -4.06 -13.47 -19.91
CA GLU A 419 -4.68 -14.63 -20.51
C GLU A 419 -5.38 -14.27 -21.83
N ALA A 420 -5.37 -15.20 -22.78
CA ALA A 420 -6.18 -15.13 -23.99
C ALA A 420 -7.68 -15.19 -23.64
N LYS A 421 -8.53 -14.69 -24.55
CA LYS A 421 -9.99 -14.71 -24.37
C LYS A 421 -10.57 -16.13 -24.35
N GLN A 422 -9.94 -17.06 -25.06
CA GLN A 422 -10.39 -18.44 -25.21
C GLN A 422 -9.19 -19.38 -25.19
N ARG A 423 -9.38 -20.58 -24.66
CA ARG A 423 -8.41 -21.68 -24.75
C ARG A 423 -8.26 -22.12 -26.21
N GLN A 424 -7.14 -22.76 -26.52
CA GLN A 424 -6.99 -23.47 -27.78
C GLN A 424 -7.97 -24.65 -27.85
N ALA A 425 -8.17 -25.22 -29.05
CA ALA A 425 -9.11 -26.32 -29.27
C ALA A 425 -8.77 -27.59 -28.46
N ASP A 426 -7.51 -27.76 -28.07
CA ASP A 426 -7.01 -28.85 -27.22
C ASP A 426 -7.10 -28.54 -25.70
N GLY A 427 -7.69 -27.40 -25.34
CA GLY A 427 -7.82 -26.95 -23.95
C GLY A 427 -6.63 -26.16 -23.40
N LYS A 428 -5.55 -25.99 -24.19
CA LYS A 428 -4.35 -25.27 -23.74
C LYS A 428 -4.62 -23.79 -23.51
N ILE A 429 -4.15 -23.24 -22.38
CA ILE A 429 -4.15 -21.80 -22.12
C ILE A 429 -3.05 -21.11 -22.92
N THR A 430 -3.33 -19.89 -23.41
CA THR A 430 -2.37 -19.03 -24.10
C THR A 430 -2.48 -17.60 -23.59
N ALA A 431 -1.50 -16.77 -23.94
CA ALA A 431 -1.50 -15.35 -23.61
C ALA A 431 -2.23 -14.52 -24.67
N ASN A 432 -2.75 -13.36 -24.28
CA ASN A 432 -3.37 -12.39 -25.20
C ASN A 432 -2.34 -11.55 -25.95
N SER A 433 -2.81 -10.64 -26.80
CA SER A 433 -1.97 -9.79 -27.66
C SER A 433 -1.05 -8.82 -26.89
N LYS A 434 -1.29 -8.56 -25.60
CA LYS A 434 -0.38 -7.76 -24.76
C LYS A 434 0.91 -8.52 -24.40
N PHE A 435 0.88 -9.85 -24.53
CA PHE A 435 1.97 -10.76 -24.21
C PHE A 435 2.19 -11.77 -25.36
N PRO A 436 2.67 -11.30 -26.52
CA PRO A 436 2.73 -12.13 -27.73
C PRO A 436 3.72 -13.30 -27.65
N ASP A 437 4.71 -13.23 -26.74
CA ASP A 437 5.70 -14.29 -26.53
C ASP A 437 6.08 -14.41 -25.05
N MET A 438 5.26 -15.14 -24.29
CA MET A 438 5.49 -15.36 -22.85
C MET A 438 6.82 -16.07 -22.58
N LYS A 439 7.22 -17.01 -23.43
CA LYS A 439 8.49 -17.74 -23.29
C LYS A 439 9.70 -16.83 -23.51
N GLY A 440 9.66 -15.98 -24.52
CA GLY A 440 10.69 -14.98 -24.77
C GLY A 440 10.76 -13.89 -23.70
N LEU A 441 9.63 -13.52 -23.10
CA LEU A 441 9.58 -12.63 -21.94
C LEU A 441 10.25 -13.28 -20.71
N THR A 442 9.91 -14.52 -20.39
CA THR A 442 10.55 -15.28 -19.31
C THR A 442 12.05 -15.47 -19.55
N GLY A 443 12.46 -15.83 -20.77
CA GLY A 443 13.87 -15.97 -21.13
C GLY A 443 14.66 -14.66 -20.95
N TYR A 444 14.05 -13.51 -21.24
CA TYR A 444 14.65 -12.21 -20.95
C TYR A 444 14.82 -11.98 -19.44
N VAL A 445 13.79 -12.26 -18.63
CA VAL A 445 13.87 -12.14 -17.16
C VAL A 445 14.96 -13.06 -16.58
N HIS A 446 15.03 -14.32 -17.03
CA HIS A 446 16.09 -15.26 -16.61
C HIS A 446 17.49 -14.79 -17.01
N SER A 447 17.64 -14.16 -18.18
CA SER A 447 18.94 -13.62 -18.63
C SER A 447 19.49 -12.52 -17.72
N LEU A 448 18.63 -11.88 -16.92
CA LEU A 448 18.99 -10.89 -15.91
C LEU A 448 19.28 -11.51 -14.53
N GLY A 449 19.20 -12.84 -14.40
CA GLY A 449 19.33 -13.55 -13.12
C GLY A 449 18.07 -13.49 -12.25
N LEU A 450 16.95 -13.02 -12.80
CA LEU A 450 15.66 -12.88 -12.14
C LEU A 450 14.75 -14.07 -12.47
N ARG A 451 13.64 -14.21 -11.75
CA ARG A 451 12.65 -15.29 -11.86
C ARG A 451 11.29 -14.73 -12.27
N MET A 452 10.55 -15.46 -13.10
CA MET A 452 9.26 -15.00 -13.63
C MET A 452 8.10 -15.63 -12.85
N GLY A 453 7.11 -14.82 -12.48
CA GLY A 453 5.85 -15.27 -11.91
C GLY A 453 4.65 -15.04 -12.82
N ILE A 454 3.63 -15.86 -12.64
CA ILE A 454 2.33 -15.76 -13.32
C ILE A 454 1.19 -15.87 -12.30
N TYR A 455 -0.02 -15.62 -12.77
CA TYR A 455 -1.24 -15.63 -11.99
C TYR A 455 -2.30 -16.52 -12.64
N SER A 456 -3.12 -17.17 -11.81
CA SER A 456 -4.38 -17.79 -12.24
C SER A 456 -5.34 -17.92 -11.06
N SER A 457 -6.52 -18.51 -11.29
CA SER A 457 -7.54 -18.78 -10.30
C SER A 457 -8.08 -20.21 -10.45
N PRO A 458 -8.48 -20.90 -9.35
CA PRO A 458 -9.05 -22.24 -9.42
C PRO A 458 -10.47 -22.32 -9.97
N GLY A 459 -11.15 -21.19 -10.14
CA GLY A 459 -12.46 -21.14 -10.79
C GLY A 459 -12.38 -21.17 -12.31
N PRO A 460 -13.54 -21.26 -13.01
CA PRO A 460 -13.59 -21.08 -14.46
C PRO A 460 -12.97 -19.77 -14.96
N ARG A 461 -12.95 -18.73 -14.11
CA ARG A 461 -12.50 -17.38 -14.43
C ARG A 461 -11.65 -16.76 -13.34
N THR A 462 -10.80 -15.82 -13.72
CA THR A 462 -10.03 -14.99 -12.78
C THR A 462 -10.87 -13.85 -12.21
N CYS A 463 -10.34 -13.10 -11.24
CA CYS A 463 -11.00 -11.91 -10.71
C CYS A 463 -11.26 -10.84 -11.78
N GLY A 464 -10.37 -10.72 -12.76
CA GLY A 464 -10.51 -9.85 -13.93
C GLY A 464 -11.44 -10.39 -15.02
N ASP A 465 -12.15 -11.49 -14.80
CA ASP A 465 -13.04 -12.16 -15.77
C ASP A 465 -12.27 -12.76 -16.97
N PHE A 466 -11.01 -13.18 -16.77
CA PHE A 466 -10.19 -13.92 -17.74
C PHE A 466 -10.23 -15.44 -17.49
N LEU A 467 -9.55 -16.25 -18.30
CA LEU A 467 -9.54 -17.71 -18.17
C LEU A 467 -8.88 -18.16 -16.85
N GLY A 468 -9.64 -18.86 -15.99
CA GLY A 468 -9.08 -19.58 -14.84
C GLY A 468 -8.66 -21.00 -15.20
N SER A 469 -8.08 -21.72 -14.23
CA SER A 469 -7.48 -23.05 -14.42
C SER A 469 -8.40 -24.24 -14.10
N TRP A 470 -9.65 -24.00 -13.70
CA TRP A 470 -10.61 -25.08 -13.37
C TRP A 470 -10.69 -26.14 -14.46
N GLN A 471 -10.48 -27.41 -14.08
CA GLN A 471 -10.49 -28.60 -14.96
C GLN A 471 -9.36 -28.65 -16.02
N HIS A 472 -8.39 -27.74 -15.94
CA HIS A 472 -7.26 -27.64 -16.85
C HIS A 472 -5.91 -27.56 -16.11
N GLU A 473 -5.88 -27.88 -14.82
CA GLU A 473 -4.74 -27.63 -13.94
C GLU A 473 -3.46 -28.33 -14.41
N ASP A 474 -3.56 -29.57 -14.91
CA ASP A 474 -2.42 -30.29 -15.49
C ASP A 474 -1.88 -29.63 -16.77
N GLN A 475 -2.78 -29.17 -17.66
CA GLN A 475 -2.41 -28.55 -18.94
C GLN A 475 -1.80 -27.15 -18.71
N ASP A 476 -2.36 -26.41 -17.76
CA ASP A 476 -1.90 -25.07 -17.40
C ASP A 476 -0.56 -25.16 -16.67
N ALA A 477 -0.40 -26.08 -15.71
CA ALA A 477 0.89 -26.33 -15.05
C ALA A 477 1.99 -26.70 -16.06
N GLN A 478 1.69 -27.58 -17.02
CA GLN A 478 2.64 -27.90 -18.10
C GLN A 478 2.99 -26.67 -18.95
N THR A 479 1.99 -25.84 -19.28
CA THR A 479 2.21 -24.60 -20.04
C THR A 479 3.10 -23.62 -19.29
N TYR A 480 2.89 -23.46 -17.98
CA TYR A 480 3.75 -22.65 -17.12
C TYR A 480 5.19 -23.20 -17.07
N GLY A 481 5.35 -24.53 -16.99
CA GLY A 481 6.64 -25.20 -17.10
C GLY A 481 7.35 -24.93 -18.44
N ASP A 482 6.62 -25.04 -19.56
CA ASP A 482 7.13 -24.83 -20.92
C ASP A 482 7.58 -23.38 -21.17
N TRP A 483 6.90 -22.42 -20.57
CA TRP A 483 7.26 -21.00 -20.58
C TRP A 483 8.39 -20.66 -19.60
N GLY A 484 8.70 -21.54 -18.66
CA GLY A 484 9.76 -21.34 -17.68
C GLY A 484 9.35 -20.53 -16.45
N ILE A 485 8.07 -20.51 -16.09
CA ILE A 485 7.57 -19.81 -14.90
C ILE A 485 8.18 -20.42 -13.62
N ASP A 486 8.44 -19.58 -12.63
CA ASP A 486 9.10 -19.91 -11.35
C ASP A 486 8.25 -19.54 -10.12
N TYR A 487 7.10 -18.88 -10.33
CA TYR A 487 6.17 -18.46 -9.28
C TYR A 487 4.73 -18.49 -9.82
N LEU A 488 3.79 -19.03 -9.05
CA LEU A 488 2.35 -18.99 -9.33
C LEU A 488 1.61 -18.37 -8.15
N LYS A 489 0.98 -17.22 -8.38
CA LYS A 489 -0.13 -16.73 -7.54
C LYS A 489 -1.41 -17.45 -7.98
N TYR A 490 -2.07 -18.13 -7.05
CA TYR A 490 -3.29 -18.86 -7.33
C TYR A 490 -4.42 -18.34 -6.45
N ASP A 491 -5.36 -17.62 -7.08
CA ASP A 491 -6.42 -16.87 -6.43
C ASP A 491 -7.56 -17.77 -5.90
N TRP A 492 -8.73 -17.18 -5.64
CA TRP A 492 -9.96 -17.89 -5.32
C TRP A 492 -11.13 -17.53 -6.27
N CYS A 493 -11.02 -16.45 -7.03
CA CYS A 493 -12.12 -15.92 -7.83
C CYS A 493 -12.82 -16.95 -8.71
N SER A 494 -14.15 -16.84 -8.76
CA SER A 494 -15.07 -17.72 -9.48
C SER A 494 -15.05 -19.20 -9.07
N TYR A 495 -14.19 -19.66 -8.15
CA TYR A 495 -14.29 -21.02 -7.61
C TYR A 495 -15.58 -21.22 -6.80
N SER A 496 -16.09 -20.12 -6.22
CA SER A 496 -17.41 -20.05 -5.59
C SER A 496 -18.57 -20.44 -6.54
N GLU A 497 -18.37 -20.42 -7.87
CA GLU A 497 -19.37 -20.86 -8.85
C GLU A 497 -19.44 -22.40 -8.98
N VAL A 498 -18.38 -23.10 -8.58
CA VAL A 498 -18.20 -24.55 -8.77
C VAL A 498 -17.96 -25.31 -7.46
N THR A 499 -18.04 -24.62 -6.33
CA THR A 499 -17.91 -25.15 -4.97
C THR A 499 -19.21 -24.89 -4.18
N PRO A 500 -19.48 -25.61 -3.07
CA PRO A 500 -20.63 -25.29 -2.21
C PRO A 500 -20.60 -23.85 -1.70
N ALA A 501 -21.77 -23.22 -1.55
CA ALA A 501 -21.89 -21.82 -1.13
C ALA A 501 -21.21 -21.50 0.22
N ASN A 502 -21.17 -22.47 1.13
CA ASN A 502 -20.44 -22.40 2.40
C ASN A 502 -19.41 -23.55 2.43
N PRO A 503 -18.23 -23.38 1.81
CA PRO A 503 -17.25 -24.45 1.74
C PRO A 503 -16.70 -24.73 3.13
N ASP A 504 -16.70 -25.99 3.52
CA ASP A 504 -15.96 -26.44 4.69
C ASP A 504 -14.45 -26.43 4.42
N LEU A 505 -13.65 -26.71 5.45
CA LEU A 505 -12.19 -26.69 5.31
C LEU A 505 -11.66 -27.64 4.21
N PRO A 506 -12.12 -28.90 4.08
CA PRO A 506 -11.78 -29.74 2.93
C PRO A 506 -12.09 -29.10 1.57
N ALA A 507 -13.26 -28.48 1.40
CA ALA A 507 -13.61 -27.77 0.18
C ALA A 507 -12.71 -26.55 -0.09
N LEU A 508 -12.29 -25.83 0.96
CA LEU A 508 -11.31 -24.74 0.88
C LEU A 508 -9.91 -25.21 0.43
N LYS A 509 -9.45 -26.37 0.93
CA LYS A 509 -8.14 -26.94 0.56
C LYS A 509 -8.11 -27.51 -0.85
N LYS A 510 -9.23 -28.09 -1.29
CA LYS A 510 -9.33 -28.89 -2.52
C LYS A 510 -8.71 -28.25 -3.77
N PRO A 511 -9.05 -27.02 -4.18
CA PRO A 511 -8.50 -26.44 -5.41
C PRO A 511 -6.99 -26.29 -5.35
N TYR A 512 -6.47 -25.93 -4.18
CA TYR A 512 -5.04 -25.75 -3.99
C TYR A 512 -4.27 -27.07 -4.03
N GLN A 513 -4.84 -28.15 -3.50
CA GLN A 513 -4.27 -29.50 -3.57
C GLN A 513 -4.22 -30.02 -5.02
N VAL A 514 -5.27 -29.74 -5.81
CA VAL A 514 -5.31 -30.13 -7.24
C VAL A 514 -4.16 -29.46 -7.98
N MET A 515 -4.05 -28.13 -7.91
CA MET A 515 -2.98 -27.41 -8.60
C MET A 515 -1.58 -27.76 -8.06
N ARG A 516 -1.40 -27.98 -6.76
CA ARG A 516 -0.13 -28.52 -6.22
C ARG A 516 0.25 -29.84 -6.89
N SER A 517 -0.70 -30.77 -6.99
CA SER A 517 -0.49 -32.08 -7.62
C SER A 517 -0.11 -31.94 -9.10
N SER A 518 -0.66 -30.95 -9.80
CA SER A 518 -0.29 -30.63 -11.18
C SER A 518 1.12 -30.04 -11.28
N LEU A 519 1.49 -29.13 -10.39
CA LEU A 519 2.83 -28.54 -10.30
C LEU A 519 3.92 -29.57 -9.91
N ASP A 520 3.56 -30.69 -9.30
CA ASP A 520 4.50 -31.77 -8.98
C ASP A 520 4.80 -32.69 -10.17
N LYS A 521 4.00 -32.63 -11.24
CA LYS A 521 4.24 -33.39 -12.47
C LYS A 521 5.25 -32.73 -13.40
N ILE A 522 5.56 -31.44 -13.18
CA ILE A 522 6.49 -30.68 -14.01
C ILE A 522 7.90 -30.63 -13.41
N ASN A 523 8.92 -30.71 -14.26
CA ASN A 523 10.33 -30.68 -13.85
C ASN A 523 10.82 -29.22 -13.69
N ARG A 524 10.19 -28.46 -12.80
CA ARG A 524 10.54 -27.05 -12.51
C ARG A 524 10.15 -26.63 -11.11
N ASP A 525 10.96 -25.79 -10.48
CA ASP A 525 10.62 -25.19 -9.19
C ASP A 525 9.71 -23.98 -9.40
N ILE A 526 8.44 -24.11 -9.00
CA ILE A 526 7.45 -23.02 -9.01
C ILE A 526 7.03 -22.74 -7.57
N MET A 527 7.37 -21.54 -7.08
CA MET A 527 6.86 -21.01 -5.81
C MET A 527 5.33 -20.94 -5.86
N TYR A 528 4.66 -21.60 -4.93
CA TYR A 528 3.21 -21.68 -4.93
C TYR A 528 2.59 -20.78 -3.87
N SER A 529 1.98 -19.68 -4.32
CA SER A 529 1.40 -18.63 -3.48
C SER A 529 -0.12 -18.70 -3.50
N LEU A 530 -0.71 -19.09 -2.36
CA LEU A 530 -2.15 -19.28 -2.21
C LEU A 530 -2.82 -17.92 -1.92
N CYS A 531 -3.87 -17.57 -2.65
CA CYS A 531 -4.57 -16.29 -2.51
C CYS A 531 -6.08 -16.52 -2.27
N GLN A 532 -6.41 -17.00 -1.07
CA GLN A 532 -7.78 -17.21 -0.56
C GLN A 532 -8.14 -16.27 0.60
N TYR A 533 -7.36 -15.21 0.78
CA TYR A 533 -7.69 -14.11 1.70
C TYR A 533 -7.75 -14.45 3.21
N GLY A 534 -7.12 -15.54 3.64
CA GLY A 534 -7.03 -15.94 5.06
C GLY A 534 -8.13 -16.92 5.52
N TRP A 535 -9.04 -17.29 4.63
CA TRP A 535 -10.14 -18.21 4.87
C TRP A 535 -9.70 -19.58 5.40
N GLY A 536 -10.54 -20.11 6.30
CA GLY A 536 -10.25 -21.38 6.98
C GLY A 536 -8.95 -21.37 7.79
N LYS A 537 -8.44 -20.18 8.16
CA LYS A 537 -7.14 -20.01 8.84
C LYS A 537 -6.01 -20.67 8.06
N VAL A 538 -5.79 -20.24 6.82
CA VAL A 538 -4.80 -20.83 5.90
C VAL A 538 -3.42 -21.10 6.49
N TRP A 539 -2.98 -20.32 7.47
CA TRP A 539 -1.71 -20.55 8.16
C TRP A 539 -1.64 -21.92 8.87
N GLU A 540 -2.77 -22.49 9.27
CA GLU A 540 -2.86 -23.83 9.88
C GLU A 540 -2.76 -24.98 8.86
N TRP A 541 -2.95 -24.73 7.56
CA TRP A 541 -3.02 -25.79 6.54
C TRP A 541 -2.30 -25.55 5.21
N GLY A 542 -1.89 -24.32 4.90
CA GLY A 542 -1.25 -23.97 3.62
C GLY A 542 0.06 -24.74 3.40
N ALA A 543 0.84 -24.92 4.46
CA ALA A 543 2.07 -25.72 4.43
C ALA A 543 1.80 -27.22 4.20
N GLU A 544 0.74 -27.77 4.79
CA GLU A 544 0.35 -29.19 4.65
C GLU A 544 0.13 -29.56 3.18
N ILE A 545 -0.42 -28.64 2.40
CA ILE A 545 -0.73 -28.85 0.99
C ILE A 545 0.36 -28.34 0.04
N GLY A 546 1.55 -28.04 0.56
CA GLY A 546 2.71 -27.64 -0.24
C GLY A 546 2.68 -26.21 -0.79
N GLY A 547 1.96 -25.30 -0.13
CA GLY A 547 2.04 -23.86 -0.39
C GLY A 547 3.33 -23.25 0.17
N ASN A 548 3.99 -22.40 -0.61
CA ASN A 548 5.18 -21.66 -0.18
C ASN A 548 4.85 -20.34 0.51
N SER A 549 3.73 -19.74 0.16
CA SER A 549 3.15 -18.61 0.86
C SER A 549 1.64 -18.62 0.76
N TRP A 550 0.97 -17.88 1.63
CA TRP A 550 -0.49 -17.74 1.59
C TRP A 550 -0.97 -16.40 2.09
N ARG A 551 -1.93 -15.82 1.37
CA ARG A 551 -2.61 -14.58 1.78
C ARG A 551 -3.33 -14.79 3.11
N THR A 552 -3.06 -13.92 4.07
CA THR A 552 -3.65 -13.98 5.43
C THR A 552 -4.85 -13.06 5.61
N THR A 553 -5.08 -12.14 4.68
CA THR A 553 -6.12 -11.10 4.74
C THR A 553 -6.69 -10.81 3.35
N GLY A 554 -7.74 -10.00 3.29
CA GLY A 554 -8.16 -9.30 2.07
C GLY A 554 -7.07 -8.35 1.52
N ASP A 555 -7.36 -7.73 0.38
CA ASP A 555 -6.38 -6.96 -0.39
C ASP A 555 -5.97 -5.65 0.31
N ILE A 556 -4.68 -5.34 0.24
CA ILE A 556 -4.14 -4.09 0.76
C ILE A 556 -4.46 -2.92 -0.18
N GLN A 557 -4.76 -1.78 0.43
CA GLN A 557 -4.87 -0.48 -0.23
C GLN A 557 -3.76 0.44 0.31
N ASP A 558 -3.40 1.47 -0.45
CA ASP A 558 -2.37 2.43 -0.09
C ASP A 558 -2.82 3.47 0.96
N THR A 559 -3.54 3.03 1.99
CA THR A 559 -3.99 3.87 3.11
C THR A 559 -3.49 3.34 4.44
N TRP A 560 -3.27 4.23 5.42
CA TRP A 560 -2.86 3.83 6.77
C TRP A 560 -3.85 2.84 7.40
N ARG A 561 -5.16 3.04 7.23
CA ARG A 561 -6.19 2.12 7.76
C ARG A 561 -6.00 0.70 7.24
N SER A 562 -5.83 0.55 5.92
CA SER A 562 -5.66 -0.78 5.30
C SER A 562 -4.33 -1.41 5.71
N LEU A 563 -3.22 -0.67 5.61
CA LEU A 563 -1.90 -1.17 5.98
C LEU A 563 -1.85 -1.59 7.46
N SER A 564 -2.30 -0.73 8.37
CA SER A 564 -2.22 -0.99 9.80
C SER A 564 -3.16 -2.10 10.24
N SER A 565 -4.36 -2.20 9.67
CA SER A 565 -5.30 -3.29 9.97
C SER A 565 -4.79 -4.65 9.47
N ILE A 566 -4.06 -4.68 8.36
CA ILE A 566 -3.47 -5.91 7.83
C ILE A 566 -2.22 -6.28 8.60
N GLY A 567 -1.21 -5.39 8.64
CA GLY A 567 0.11 -5.71 9.16
C GLY A 567 0.15 -5.99 10.66
N PHE A 568 -0.59 -5.23 11.48
CA PHE A 568 -0.56 -5.40 12.94
C PHE A 568 -1.50 -6.50 13.48
N ASN A 569 -2.22 -7.20 12.60
CA ASN A 569 -3.11 -8.30 12.98
C ASN A 569 -2.57 -9.69 12.57
N GLN A 570 -1.25 -9.82 12.49
CA GLN A 570 -0.58 -11.06 12.07
C GLN A 570 -0.18 -12.01 13.22
N ASP A 571 -0.43 -11.63 14.48
CA ASP A 571 0.03 -12.37 15.66
C ASP A 571 -0.41 -13.84 15.67
N LYS A 572 -1.65 -14.14 15.27
CA LYS A 572 -2.16 -15.52 15.20
C LYS A 572 -1.48 -16.36 14.11
N ALA A 573 -1.07 -15.73 13.01
CA ALA A 573 -0.46 -16.39 11.87
C ALA A 573 1.07 -16.51 12.03
N ALA A 574 1.71 -15.56 12.74
CA ALA A 574 3.16 -15.46 12.89
C ALA A 574 3.88 -16.78 13.26
N PRO A 575 3.36 -17.65 14.16
CA PRO A 575 3.99 -18.92 14.52
C PRO A 575 4.14 -19.92 13.35
N PHE A 576 3.40 -19.73 12.26
CA PHE A 576 3.37 -20.64 11.12
C PHE A 576 4.36 -20.26 10.01
N SER A 577 5.06 -19.13 10.13
CA SER A 577 6.16 -18.77 9.23
C SER A 577 7.42 -19.56 9.56
N GLN A 578 7.96 -20.24 8.55
CA GLN A 578 9.15 -21.09 8.64
C GLN A 578 9.81 -21.22 7.27
N PRO A 579 11.07 -21.67 7.17
CA PRO A 579 11.73 -21.88 5.88
C PRO A 579 10.89 -22.76 4.93
N GLY A 580 10.52 -22.18 3.79
CA GLY A 580 9.68 -22.79 2.77
C GLY A 580 8.20 -22.41 2.81
N ASN A 581 7.74 -21.71 3.86
CA ASN A 581 6.32 -21.44 4.12
C ASN A 581 6.13 -20.10 4.85
N PHE A 582 5.51 -19.10 4.22
CA PHE A 582 5.40 -17.75 4.78
C PHE A 582 3.98 -17.17 4.73
N ASN A 583 3.63 -16.41 5.76
CA ASN A 583 2.40 -15.62 5.77
C ASN A 583 2.56 -14.41 4.83
N ASP A 584 1.56 -14.20 3.98
CA ASP A 584 1.50 -13.10 3.02
C ASP A 584 0.42 -12.09 3.42
N PRO A 585 0.78 -11.00 4.12
CA PRO A 585 -0.09 -9.86 4.37
C PRO A 585 -0.24 -8.94 3.15
N ASP A 586 0.00 -9.44 1.94
CA ASP A 586 -0.16 -8.75 0.66
C ASP A 586 0.96 -7.76 0.30
N MET A 587 0.87 -7.19 -0.91
CA MET A 587 1.93 -6.43 -1.58
C MET A 587 2.35 -5.12 -0.90
N LEU A 588 3.55 -4.65 -1.24
CA LEU A 588 4.06 -3.34 -0.81
C LEU A 588 3.43 -2.21 -1.65
N VAL A 589 2.85 -1.22 -0.97
CA VAL A 589 2.15 -0.06 -1.56
C VAL A 589 2.97 1.23 -1.35
N VAL A 590 4.25 1.17 -1.71
CA VAL A 590 5.20 2.30 -1.67
C VAL A 590 5.37 2.93 -3.06
N GLY A 591 5.92 4.13 -3.18
CA GLY A 591 6.18 4.75 -4.50
C GLY A 591 4.90 5.07 -5.30
N LYS A 592 4.96 4.95 -6.64
CA LYS A 592 3.81 5.23 -7.52
C LYS A 592 2.95 3.98 -7.77
N VAL A 593 1.68 4.03 -7.40
CA VAL A 593 0.66 2.96 -7.53
C VAL A 593 -0.56 3.49 -8.29
N GLY A 594 -1.51 2.62 -8.67
CA GLY A 594 -2.70 3.07 -9.41
C GLY A 594 -3.76 2.02 -9.76
N TRP A 595 -3.50 0.71 -9.58
CA TRP A 595 -4.43 -0.40 -9.93
C TRP A 595 -5.02 -0.29 -11.35
N GLY A 596 -4.29 0.35 -12.27
CA GLY A 596 -4.82 0.74 -13.57
C GLY A 596 -3.87 1.63 -14.36
N PRO A 597 -4.34 2.24 -15.46
CA PRO A 597 -3.50 3.08 -16.33
C PRO A 597 -3.11 4.43 -15.70
N SER A 598 -3.79 4.84 -14.62
CA SER A 598 -3.57 6.12 -13.95
C SER A 598 -2.80 5.91 -12.65
N LEU A 599 -1.54 6.33 -12.63
CA LEU A 599 -0.69 6.27 -11.44
C LEU A 599 -0.83 7.54 -10.59
N HIS A 600 -0.61 7.38 -9.29
CA HIS A 600 -0.42 8.45 -8.31
C HIS A 600 0.65 8.04 -7.31
N ASN A 601 1.23 9.00 -6.58
CA ASN A 601 2.04 8.65 -5.41
C ASN A 601 1.18 7.93 -4.37
N THR A 602 1.73 6.92 -3.69
CA THR A 602 1.06 6.26 -2.56
C THR A 602 0.50 7.29 -1.59
N ARG A 603 -0.71 7.05 -1.09
CA ARG A 603 -1.33 7.93 -0.08
C ARG A 603 -0.76 7.70 1.33
N LEU A 604 0.19 6.77 1.48
CA LEU A 604 0.95 6.61 2.71
C LEU A 604 1.95 7.74 2.92
N THR A 605 2.03 8.26 4.14
CA THR A 605 3.09 9.20 4.51
C THR A 605 4.46 8.53 4.45
N TYR A 606 5.54 9.33 4.43
CA TYR A 606 6.90 8.78 4.42
C TYR A 606 7.21 7.95 5.68
N ASP A 607 6.69 8.34 6.84
CA ASP A 607 6.83 7.59 8.10
C ASP A 607 6.05 6.27 8.06
N GLU A 608 4.84 6.28 7.50
CA GLU A 608 4.01 5.08 7.29
C GLU A 608 4.69 4.08 6.35
N GLN A 609 5.40 4.56 5.33
CA GLN A 609 6.16 3.69 4.43
C GLN A 609 7.39 3.05 5.11
N TYR A 610 8.05 3.75 6.04
CA TYR A 610 9.07 3.12 6.89
C TYR A 610 8.47 2.04 7.80
N THR A 611 7.30 2.31 8.39
CA THR A 611 6.53 1.32 9.15
C THR A 611 6.18 0.11 8.29
N HIS A 612 5.69 0.34 7.05
CA HIS A 612 5.32 -0.71 6.10
C HIS A 612 6.44 -1.74 5.91
N ILE A 613 7.59 -1.26 5.44
CA ILE A 613 8.74 -2.10 5.12
C ILE A 613 9.28 -2.79 6.38
N SER A 614 9.32 -2.08 7.50
CA SER A 614 9.83 -2.62 8.77
C SER A 614 8.95 -3.74 9.30
N LEU A 615 7.63 -3.56 9.27
CA LEU A 615 6.68 -4.54 9.78
C LEU A 615 6.65 -5.79 8.90
N TRP A 616 6.57 -5.64 7.57
CA TRP A 616 6.62 -6.77 6.65
C TRP A 616 7.94 -7.56 6.78
N SER A 617 9.08 -6.86 6.93
CA SER A 617 10.37 -7.53 7.14
C SER A 617 10.44 -8.28 8.47
N LEU A 618 9.84 -7.73 9.54
CA LEU A 618 9.75 -8.40 10.83
C LEU A 618 8.90 -9.66 10.76
N LEU A 619 7.84 -9.65 9.94
CA LEU A 619 6.91 -10.77 9.76
C LEU A 619 7.49 -11.92 8.92
N SER A 620 8.65 -11.73 8.29
CA SER A 620 9.19 -12.65 7.26
C SER A 620 8.16 -12.87 6.14
N SER A 621 7.56 -11.79 5.66
CA SER A 621 6.54 -11.82 4.63
C SER A 621 7.17 -11.76 3.24
N PRO A 622 6.54 -12.33 2.19
CA PRO A 622 6.89 -11.98 0.83
C PRO A 622 6.88 -10.46 0.66
N LEU A 623 8.01 -9.89 0.25
CA LEU A 623 8.12 -8.47 -0.07
C LEU A 623 7.89 -8.34 -1.57
N LEU A 624 6.64 -8.12 -1.97
CA LEU A 624 6.25 -7.95 -3.37
C LEU A 624 5.99 -6.46 -3.65
N ILE A 625 6.91 -5.78 -4.34
CA ILE A 625 6.77 -4.38 -4.72
C ILE A 625 5.54 -4.22 -5.64
N GLY A 626 4.62 -3.33 -5.29
CA GLY A 626 3.42 -3.04 -6.09
C GLY A 626 3.50 -1.77 -6.93
N CYS A 627 4.65 -1.08 -6.96
CA CYS A 627 4.78 0.21 -7.62
C CYS A 627 5.30 0.12 -9.06
N ASP A 628 5.21 1.21 -9.82
CA ASP A 628 5.87 1.32 -11.13
C ASP A 628 7.41 1.39 -10.99
N MET A 629 8.05 0.28 -11.32
CA MET A 629 9.51 0.10 -11.28
C MET A 629 10.27 1.02 -12.25
N GLY A 630 9.62 1.53 -13.31
CA GLY A 630 10.18 2.52 -14.22
C GLY A 630 10.32 3.91 -13.59
N HIS A 631 9.61 4.18 -12.48
CA HIS A 631 9.54 5.48 -11.83
C HIS A 631 9.90 5.41 -10.32
N LEU A 632 10.90 4.61 -9.96
CA LEU A 632 11.42 4.59 -8.59
C LEU A 632 12.16 5.89 -8.27
N ASP A 633 11.57 6.72 -7.41
CA ASP A 633 12.21 7.90 -6.86
C ASP A 633 13.27 7.54 -5.79
N ARG A 634 14.00 8.55 -5.31
CA ARG A 634 15.12 8.34 -4.38
C ARG A 634 14.67 7.90 -2.98
N PHE A 635 13.50 8.31 -2.51
CA PHE A 635 12.94 7.84 -1.24
C PHE A 635 12.53 6.37 -1.35
N THR A 636 11.79 6.01 -2.40
CA THR A 636 11.37 4.63 -2.63
C THR A 636 12.59 3.70 -2.76
N LEU A 637 13.64 4.10 -3.49
CA LEU A 637 14.89 3.34 -3.50
C LEU A 637 15.49 3.18 -2.10
N ASN A 638 15.53 4.25 -1.30
CA ASN A 638 16.06 4.20 0.07
C ASN A 638 15.35 3.15 0.93
N LEU A 639 14.04 2.96 0.74
CA LEU A 639 13.29 1.91 1.40
C LEU A 639 13.70 0.51 0.93
N LEU A 640 13.78 0.32 -0.39
CA LEU A 640 13.96 -0.98 -1.02
C LEU A 640 15.43 -1.46 -1.08
N THR A 641 16.39 -0.62 -0.70
CA THR A 641 17.84 -0.92 -0.81
C THR A 641 18.56 -0.98 0.53
N ASN A 642 17.82 -1.00 1.65
CA ASN A 642 18.44 -1.19 2.96
C ASN A 642 18.74 -2.67 3.24
N ASP A 643 19.98 -3.07 3.00
CA ASP A 643 20.43 -4.45 3.22
C ASP A 643 20.25 -4.97 4.65
N GLU A 644 20.26 -4.12 5.68
CA GLU A 644 20.10 -4.60 7.07
C GLU A 644 18.64 -4.85 7.42
N VAL A 645 17.72 -4.05 6.86
CA VAL A 645 16.27 -4.29 6.95
C VAL A 645 15.90 -5.54 6.16
N LEU A 646 16.38 -5.66 4.91
CA LEU A 646 16.17 -6.85 4.09
C LEU A 646 16.80 -8.11 4.70
N ALA A 647 17.92 -7.99 5.41
CA ALA A 647 18.50 -9.13 6.13
C ALA A 647 17.65 -9.61 7.31
N ILE A 648 16.83 -8.73 7.91
CA ILE A 648 15.84 -9.17 8.91
C ILE A 648 14.81 -10.07 8.24
N ASP A 649 14.24 -9.65 7.11
CA ASP A 649 13.29 -10.45 6.35
C ASP A 649 13.88 -11.79 5.88
N GLN A 650 15.09 -11.72 5.30
CA GLN A 650 15.80 -12.84 4.69
C GLN A 650 16.59 -13.70 5.69
N ASP A 651 16.40 -13.51 7.00
CA ASP A 651 17.07 -14.33 8.01
C ASP A 651 16.65 -15.80 7.87
N ALA A 652 17.65 -16.69 7.80
CA ALA A 652 17.44 -18.10 7.48
C ALA A 652 16.73 -18.91 8.60
N LEU A 653 16.44 -18.32 9.77
CA LEU A 653 15.54 -18.93 10.74
C LEU A 653 14.08 -18.91 10.24
N GLY A 654 13.73 -17.98 9.36
CA GLY A 654 12.42 -17.89 8.69
C GLY A 654 11.22 -17.63 9.60
N LYS A 655 11.44 -17.28 10.88
CA LYS A 655 10.37 -16.99 11.83
C LYS A 655 9.76 -15.62 11.58
N GLY A 656 8.45 -15.46 11.76
CA GLY A 656 7.83 -14.14 11.88
C GLY A 656 8.05 -13.53 13.28
N ALA A 657 7.94 -12.21 13.38
CA ALA A 657 7.90 -11.52 14.65
C ALA A 657 6.57 -11.78 15.38
N ASN A 658 6.62 -11.80 16.71
CA ASN A 658 5.42 -11.84 17.55
C ASN A 658 5.09 -10.44 18.09
N GLN A 659 3.82 -10.18 18.37
CA GLN A 659 3.38 -8.95 19.02
C GLN A 659 3.77 -8.98 20.50
N TYR A 660 4.93 -8.42 20.82
CA TYR A 660 5.49 -8.46 22.18
C TYR A 660 4.73 -7.55 23.15
N LEU A 661 4.33 -6.36 22.69
CA LEU A 661 3.55 -5.41 23.47
C LEU A 661 2.51 -4.73 22.58
N LYS A 662 1.27 -4.64 23.09
CA LYS A 662 0.18 -3.90 22.46
C LYS A 662 -0.37 -2.86 23.43
N LYS A 663 -0.30 -1.59 23.05
CA LYS A 663 -0.99 -0.46 23.68
C LYS A 663 -1.93 0.19 22.66
N ASP A 664 -2.73 1.14 23.11
CA ASP A 664 -3.69 1.85 22.25
C ASP A 664 -2.97 2.73 21.22
N ASP A 665 -1.82 3.30 21.60
CA ASP A 665 -1.07 4.31 20.84
C ASP A 665 0.29 3.82 20.29
N TYR A 666 0.77 2.66 20.72
CA TYR A 666 2.00 2.05 20.19
C TYR A 666 2.03 0.53 20.32
N GLN A 667 2.89 -0.12 19.53
CA GLN A 667 3.16 -1.55 19.61
C GLN A 667 4.66 -1.85 19.56
N VAL A 668 5.05 -2.98 20.15
CA VAL A 668 6.41 -3.53 20.05
C VAL A 668 6.33 -4.93 19.47
N TRP A 669 7.13 -5.19 18.43
CA TRP A 669 7.22 -6.49 17.77
C TRP A 669 8.65 -7.01 17.84
N VAL A 670 8.80 -8.31 18.12
CA VAL A 670 10.11 -8.94 18.34
C VAL A 670 10.25 -10.18 17.47
N LYS A 671 11.34 -10.21 16.70
CA LYS A 671 11.76 -11.33 15.84
C LYS A 671 13.06 -11.93 16.36
N GLU A 672 13.07 -13.22 16.59
CA GLU A 672 14.31 -13.97 16.87
C GLU A 672 15.07 -14.21 15.55
N LEU A 673 16.40 -14.08 15.56
CA LEU A 673 17.27 -14.26 14.39
C LEU A 673 18.14 -15.51 14.52
N LYS A 674 18.60 -16.07 13.39
CA LYS A 674 19.39 -17.31 13.35
C LYS A 674 20.68 -17.24 14.18
N ASP A 675 21.31 -16.07 14.26
CA ASP A 675 22.56 -15.86 14.99
C ASP A 675 22.39 -15.72 16.51
N GLY A 676 21.14 -15.79 16.99
CA GLY A 676 20.79 -15.63 18.40
C GLY A 676 20.65 -14.17 18.84
N GLY A 677 20.68 -13.20 17.91
CA GLY A 677 20.21 -11.84 18.13
C GLY A 677 18.70 -11.70 17.94
N LYS A 678 18.19 -10.47 18.06
CA LYS A 678 16.77 -10.16 17.78
C LYS A 678 16.64 -8.91 16.92
N ALA A 679 15.57 -8.83 16.13
CA ALA A 679 15.10 -7.59 15.54
C ALA A 679 13.85 -7.11 16.28
N ILE A 680 13.78 -5.82 16.59
CA ILE A 680 12.73 -5.22 17.41
C ILE A 680 12.23 -3.95 16.74
N GLY A 681 10.92 -3.88 16.48
CA GLY A 681 10.24 -2.69 15.97
C GLY A 681 9.43 -2.01 17.07
N LEU A 682 9.71 -0.73 17.33
CA LEU A 682 8.90 0.15 18.18
C LEU A 682 8.03 1.02 17.28
N PHE A 683 6.75 0.70 17.18
CA PHE A 683 5.81 1.32 16.25
C PHE A 683 4.89 2.28 16.97
N ASN A 684 4.84 3.52 16.51
CA ASN A 684 3.85 4.49 16.98
C ASN A 684 2.58 4.37 16.12
N LEU A 685 1.42 4.18 16.74
CA LEU A 685 0.13 4.08 16.05
C LEU A 685 -0.72 5.36 16.15
N SER A 686 -0.23 6.37 16.86
CA SER A 686 -0.94 7.63 17.04
C SER A 686 -0.55 8.69 16.01
N ASP A 687 -1.41 9.70 15.84
CA ASP A 687 -1.17 10.87 14.99
C ASP A 687 -0.18 11.91 15.60
N LYS A 688 0.52 11.55 16.68
CA LYS A 688 1.44 12.44 17.41
C LYS A 688 2.75 11.72 17.70
N TYR A 689 3.84 12.48 17.87
CA TYR A 689 5.11 11.90 18.31
C TYR A 689 4.95 11.17 19.65
N GLN A 690 5.54 9.98 19.74
CA GLN A 690 5.58 9.18 20.95
C GLN A 690 7.03 8.92 21.39
N THR A 691 7.25 8.81 22.70
CA THR A 691 8.50 8.26 23.23
C THR A 691 8.23 6.86 23.74
N ILE A 692 8.73 5.86 23.01
CA ILE A 692 8.55 4.45 23.35
C ILE A 692 9.83 3.97 24.07
N SER A 693 9.67 3.33 25.22
CA SER A 693 10.79 2.89 26.05
C SER A 693 10.65 1.42 26.47
N LEU A 694 11.77 0.70 26.51
CA LEU A 694 11.91 -0.65 27.03
C LEU A 694 13.02 -0.67 28.09
N ASP A 695 12.77 -1.25 29.26
CA ASP A 695 13.80 -1.44 30.29
C ASP A 695 14.88 -2.39 29.77
N LYS A 696 16.16 -2.12 30.02
CA LYS A 696 17.26 -3.01 29.57
C LYS A 696 17.24 -4.39 30.21
N ASN A 697 16.53 -4.56 31.34
CA ASN A 697 16.28 -5.85 31.97
C ASN A 697 15.02 -6.54 31.44
N ASP A 698 14.25 -5.90 30.57
CA ASP A 698 13.11 -6.50 29.87
C ASP A 698 13.58 -7.76 29.11
N PRO A 699 12.84 -8.89 29.12
CA PRO A 699 13.22 -10.11 28.41
C PRO A 699 13.53 -9.96 26.91
N ALA A 700 13.00 -8.93 26.25
CA ALA A 700 13.34 -8.62 24.86
C ALA A 700 14.78 -8.10 24.72
N LEU A 701 15.31 -7.40 25.72
CA LEU A 701 16.63 -6.73 25.67
C LEU A 701 17.69 -7.35 26.58
N LYS A 702 17.27 -8.08 27.62
CA LYS A 702 18.15 -8.61 28.66
C LYS A 702 19.24 -9.50 28.07
N GLY A 703 20.50 -9.14 28.37
CA GLY A 703 21.68 -9.89 27.92
C GLY A 703 22.24 -9.45 26.56
N TYR A 704 21.64 -8.45 25.91
CA TYR A 704 22.20 -7.81 24.72
C TYR A 704 22.89 -6.49 25.09
N ALA A 705 24.04 -6.21 24.47
CA ALA A 705 24.87 -5.04 24.77
C ALA A 705 24.94 -4.04 23.61
N LYS A 706 24.68 -4.48 22.37
CA LYS A 706 24.75 -3.66 21.17
C LYS A 706 23.37 -3.49 20.57
N PHE A 707 23.00 -2.23 20.35
CA PHE A 707 21.72 -1.84 19.77
C PHE A 707 22.03 -1.13 18.45
N ARG A 708 21.55 -1.67 17.34
CA ARG A 708 21.83 -1.14 16.00
C ARG A 708 20.53 -0.65 15.37
N ASP A 709 20.43 0.64 15.10
CA ASP A 709 19.42 1.19 14.21
C ASP A 709 19.76 0.72 12.79
N VAL A 710 18.93 -0.18 12.25
CA VAL A 710 19.19 -0.82 10.95
C VAL A 710 18.83 0.07 9.77
N TRP A 711 17.93 1.03 9.97
CA TRP A 711 17.61 2.01 8.93
C TRP A 711 18.79 2.95 8.71
N GLN A 712 19.37 3.46 9.80
CA GLN A 712 20.54 4.33 9.73
C GLN A 712 21.88 3.58 9.65
N GLN A 713 21.86 2.27 9.89
CA GLN A 713 23.04 1.39 9.95
C GLN A 713 24.07 1.88 10.99
N LYS A 714 23.58 2.28 12.17
CA LYS A 714 24.40 2.87 13.25
C LYS A 714 24.10 2.21 14.58
N TYR A 715 25.14 2.06 15.39
CA TYR A 715 24.96 1.68 16.78
C TYR A 715 24.39 2.85 17.59
N VAL A 716 23.35 2.59 18.35
CA VAL A 716 22.67 3.53 19.24
C VAL A 716 23.33 3.43 20.61
N VAL A 717 23.83 4.56 21.12
CA VAL A 717 24.35 4.65 22.48
C VAL A 717 23.19 4.84 23.44
N THR A 718 23.01 3.91 24.37
CA THR A 718 21.95 4.00 25.39
C THR A 718 22.55 4.28 26.77
N THR A 719 22.23 5.44 27.33
CA THR A 719 22.57 5.78 28.72
C THR A 719 21.40 5.48 29.65
N GLY A 720 21.68 5.04 30.88
CA GLY A 720 20.63 4.76 31.87
C GLY A 720 20.01 3.35 31.72
N LYS A 721 18.87 3.16 32.39
CA LYS A 721 18.19 1.87 32.56
C LYS A 721 17.34 1.43 31.37
N ASP A 722 16.93 2.36 30.50
CA ASP A 722 16.01 2.09 29.40
C ASP A 722 16.68 2.24 28.02
N PHE A 723 16.17 1.52 27.03
CA PHE A 723 16.28 1.90 25.62
C PHE A 723 15.04 2.73 25.27
N SER A 724 15.22 3.98 24.83
CA SER A 724 14.12 4.88 24.48
C SER A 724 14.30 5.42 23.06
N ALA A 725 13.20 5.51 22.32
CA ALA A 725 13.15 6.09 21.00
C ALA A 725 11.98 7.07 20.89
N LYS A 726 12.25 8.25 20.32
CA LYS A 726 11.22 9.19 19.92
C LYS A 726 10.79 8.86 18.49
N VAL A 727 9.54 8.46 18.32
CA VAL A 727 9.00 7.88 17.08
C VAL A 727 7.92 8.81 16.51
N ALA A 728 8.05 9.15 15.24
CA ALA A 728 7.11 10.00 14.50
C ALA A 728 5.69 9.39 14.47
N PRO A 729 4.63 10.19 14.25
CA PRO A 729 3.29 9.67 13.99
C PRO A 729 3.33 8.56 12.94
N HIS A 730 2.72 7.41 13.24
CA HIS A 730 2.70 6.24 12.37
C HIS A 730 4.07 5.68 11.95
N GLY A 731 5.15 6.13 12.59
CA GLY A 731 6.53 5.75 12.28
C GLY A 731 7.03 4.58 13.12
N VAL A 732 8.31 4.23 12.89
CA VAL A 732 8.98 3.10 13.53
C VAL A 732 10.42 3.43 13.91
N MET A 733 10.86 2.93 15.07
CA MET A 733 12.27 2.67 15.35
C MET A 733 12.52 1.17 15.20
N LEU A 734 13.30 0.77 14.19
CA LEU A 734 13.67 -0.63 13.96
C LEU A 734 15.12 -0.85 14.38
N ILE A 735 15.33 -1.76 15.33
CA ILE A 735 16.67 -2.09 15.84
C ILE A 735 16.97 -3.58 15.71
N ARG A 736 18.25 -3.89 15.55
CA ARG A 736 18.82 -5.21 15.83
C ARG A 736 19.57 -5.16 17.15
N VAL A 737 19.37 -6.16 17.99
CA VAL A 737 20.11 -6.35 19.25
C VAL A 737 21.03 -7.55 19.16
N GLU A 738 22.26 -7.36 19.61
CA GLU A 738 23.36 -8.33 19.52
C GLU A 738 24.06 -8.45 20.88
N LYS A 739 24.59 -9.64 21.16
CA LYS A 739 25.32 -9.94 22.40
C LYS A 739 26.66 -9.19 22.48
#